data_AF-A0A2K8V7R4-F1
#
_entry.id   AF-A0A2K8V7R4-F1
#
_cell.length_a   1.000
_cell.length_b   1.000
_cell.length_c   1.000
_cell.angle_alpha   90.00
_cell.angle_beta   90.00
_cell.angle_gamma   90.00
#
_symmetry.space_group_name_H-M   'P 1'
#
loop_
_entity.id
_entity.type
_entity.pdbx_description
1 polymer ?
#
loop_
_entity_poly.entity_id
_entity_poly.type
_entity_poly.pdbx_seq_one_letter_code
_entity_poly.pdbx_strand_id
1 'polypeptide(L)'
;MVADFINQYNALDKTTVERAKLVAINSKAELLSSVSPTIQELFTKTKTILENSDADKFEINISSKLLKEKISLDDSEIKGLGIPLIDLPEDIGLNGKVSQSDIYQMITDQMIQMIEEASGKNWLQSWKANPFITPLNFISKKPYRGINHNLLTIFGFRTFKNPYFLTFKQIEKLKGRLKKGSKGYPVIYYTRLFIYESVEEGLKFATYDVRKFIIFLKVNKSKIRLLRESKFSIEELVGQSYIPIMKYYKIFNGEDVENIDFKLEELRKSMVRNDGEKLQVAEAIIKNFPAPIPELKHGGDRAFYTPGKDYVQMPKIERFDTELDYYRTLFHEYIHATGHEERLDRKLSMDQEQYAKEELVAEFGAVFLSAEAGIIWRTNKSHAEYLKGWRNALKDIKKDNKLILRASSLAQKATDYILQRDKEGTPLYLKKMKKELSKKEFDFSFKKLISEKTIFSHVNKGYNLEKISDALLSKAYAYSLLAKHILSNSRNYPNYKKSSLLTEAGKTSLIKKMKTEIEKRHLKIAVNFSIPKQQRKSRQLELGLKGAGDVLLDLETNNQPTIATTVVAPVVIKEEETKVQNNNLETTVDNISSTPVIDITENEELSEYEKKMQKLGYVKATSAPKQASGIYRLPGEIGKFLQNIQPYKELIIIKGNKHSSKSQLAMQIANGFGELNKKVVYIDYEQGGMECKDTIDSLNRNTTPQGKGNILVKGYVEKPMEELKAISQINDVIVADSVTDLKITADQLNELRNQFPEVIWVFISQVKENGRMYGGNKMAHNPTKIIYCHSNKNYEKRFAELEKNRGNSLEVTYNIFEKKATLPEEESGDDIIIDL
;
A
#
# COMPACT_ATOMS: atom_id res chain seq x y z
N MET A 1 4.11 38.22 3.31
CA MET A 1 3.45 39.14 4.27
C MET A 1 3.86 38.89 5.71
N VAL A 2 3.70 37.68 6.26
CA VAL A 2 4.04 37.45 7.66
C VAL A 2 5.55 37.52 7.94
N ALA A 3 6.40 36.97 7.07
CA ALA A 3 7.86 37.12 7.23
C ALA A 3 8.31 38.60 7.23
N ASP A 4 7.63 39.45 6.45
CA ASP A 4 7.86 40.91 6.43
C ASP A 4 7.36 41.59 7.72
N PHE A 5 6.18 41.20 8.22
CA PHE A 5 5.69 41.65 9.52
C PHE A 5 6.62 41.25 10.67
N ILE A 6 7.09 40.00 10.70
CA ILE A 6 8.04 39.50 11.70
C ILE A 6 9.34 40.32 11.69
N ASN A 7 9.88 40.62 10.51
CA ASN A 7 11.07 41.46 10.39
C ASN A 7 10.81 42.90 10.91
N GLN A 8 9.67 43.49 10.57
CA GLN A 8 9.29 44.83 11.02
C GLN A 8 9.04 44.89 12.53
N TYR A 9 8.40 43.87 13.10
CA TYR A 9 8.14 43.76 14.53
C TYR A 9 9.43 43.56 15.32
N ASN A 10 10.32 42.66 14.88
CA ASN A 10 11.61 42.44 15.54
C ASN A 10 12.54 43.65 15.46
N ALA A 11 12.37 44.51 14.47
CA ALA A 11 13.11 45.75 14.34
C ALA A 11 12.68 46.83 15.37
N LEU A 12 11.57 46.62 16.10
CA LEU A 12 11.15 47.50 17.17
C LEU A 12 11.92 47.27 18.48
N ASP A 13 12.59 46.14 18.61
CA ASP A 13 13.31 45.78 19.83
C ASP A 13 14.34 46.85 20.20
N LYS A 14 14.29 47.33 21.45
CA LYS A 14 15.14 48.39 22.00
C LYS A 14 15.02 49.73 21.28
N THR A 15 13.84 50.03 20.76
CA THR A 15 13.53 51.34 20.16
C THR A 15 12.40 52.05 20.90
N THR A 16 12.42 53.38 20.85
CA THR A 16 11.28 54.21 21.23
C THR A 16 10.41 54.45 19.99
N VAL A 17 9.13 54.14 20.06
CA VAL A 17 8.19 54.30 18.95
C VAL A 17 7.05 55.23 19.31
N GLU A 18 6.62 56.04 18.35
CA GLU A 18 5.43 56.86 18.49
C GLU A 18 4.16 56.01 18.44
N ARG A 19 3.12 56.43 19.16
CA ARG A 19 1.82 55.77 19.22
C ARG A 19 1.26 55.42 17.84
N ALA A 20 1.36 56.33 16.87
CA ALA A 20 0.90 56.11 15.49
C ALA A 20 1.57 54.91 14.81
N LYS A 21 2.87 54.71 15.06
CA LYS A 21 3.64 53.58 14.52
C LYS A 21 3.24 52.26 15.19
N LEU A 22 2.98 52.28 16.49
CA LEU A 22 2.51 51.11 17.23
C LEU A 22 1.09 50.71 16.83
N VAL A 23 0.20 51.69 16.58
CA VAL A 23 -1.15 51.48 16.02
C VAL A 23 -1.08 50.84 14.64
N ALA A 24 -0.22 51.34 13.74
CA ALA A 24 -0.06 50.76 12.41
C ALA A 24 0.42 49.30 12.43
N ILE A 25 1.32 48.97 13.37
CA ILE A 25 1.78 47.59 13.57
C ILE A 25 0.68 46.71 14.15
N ASN A 26 -0.11 47.23 15.11
CA ASN A 26 -1.25 46.52 15.67
C ASN A 26 -2.31 46.22 14.60
N SER A 27 -2.64 47.17 13.73
CA SER A 27 -3.56 46.95 12.60
C SER A 27 -3.01 45.91 11.62
N LYS A 28 -1.70 45.91 11.34
CA LYS A 28 -1.08 44.88 10.49
C LYS A 28 -1.10 43.49 11.17
N ALA A 29 -0.98 43.44 12.49
CA ALA A 29 -1.11 42.20 13.27
C ALA A 29 -2.55 41.67 13.23
N GLU A 30 -3.56 42.53 13.33
CA GLU A 30 -4.98 42.16 13.21
C GLU A 30 -5.27 41.46 11.89
N LEU A 31 -4.76 42.01 10.77
CA LEU A 31 -4.92 41.45 9.43
C LEU A 31 -4.28 40.08 9.28
N LEU A 32 -3.18 39.83 9.99
CA LEU A 32 -2.42 38.58 9.93
C LEU A 32 -2.78 37.59 11.04
N SER A 33 -3.67 37.97 11.96
CA SER A 33 -4.07 37.18 13.14
C SER A 33 -4.74 35.85 12.77
N SER A 34 -5.47 35.82 11.65
CA SER A 34 -6.11 34.58 11.15
C SER A 34 -5.12 33.56 10.56
N VAL A 35 -3.88 33.99 10.30
CA VAL A 35 -2.85 33.21 9.59
C VAL A 35 -1.76 32.69 10.56
N SER A 36 -1.55 33.35 11.71
CA SER A 36 -0.60 32.93 12.74
C SER A 36 -1.18 33.13 14.15
N PRO A 37 -1.30 32.06 14.96
CA PRO A 37 -1.69 32.16 16.37
C PRO A 37 -0.76 33.08 17.19
N THR A 38 0.53 33.08 16.87
CA THR A 38 1.52 33.95 17.53
C THR A 38 1.26 35.41 17.22
N ILE A 39 0.88 35.74 15.98
CA ILE A 39 0.50 37.11 15.60
C ILE A 39 -0.83 37.51 16.21
N GLN A 40 -1.77 36.58 16.37
CA GLN A 40 -3.02 36.84 17.09
C GLN A 40 -2.76 37.19 18.57
N GLU A 41 -1.84 36.50 19.23
CA GLU A 41 -1.44 36.81 20.61
C GLU A 41 -0.78 38.19 20.70
N LEU A 42 0.09 38.54 19.74
CA LEU A 42 0.72 39.85 19.66
C LEU A 42 -0.31 40.96 19.43
N PHE A 43 -1.23 40.79 18.48
CA PHE A 43 -2.33 41.71 18.25
C PHE A 43 -3.11 41.97 19.54
N THR A 44 -3.47 40.89 20.25
CA THR A 44 -4.23 41.01 21.51
C THR A 44 -3.44 41.80 22.56
N LYS A 45 -2.14 41.51 22.72
CA LYS A 45 -1.27 42.22 23.67
C LYS A 45 -1.09 43.69 23.31
N THR A 46 -0.75 43.99 22.05
CA THR A 46 -0.51 45.37 21.61
C THR A 46 -1.80 46.20 21.61
N LYS A 47 -2.94 45.60 21.25
CA LYS A 47 -4.27 46.22 21.41
C LYS A 47 -4.55 46.56 22.88
N THR A 48 -4.33 45.62 23.79
CA THR A 48 -4.54 45.83 25.23
C THR A 48 -3.67 46.97 25.76
N ILE A 49 -2.40 47.08 25.33
CA ILE A 49 -1.50 48.17 25.73
C ILE A 49 -2.00 49.52 25.22
N LEU A 50 -2.44 49.58 23.95
CA LEU A 50 -2.96 50.81 23.34
C LEU A 50 -4.28 51.26 23.99
N GLU A 51 -5.14 50.34 24.40
CA GLU A 51 -6.42 50.64 25.07
C GLU A 51 -6.25 51.09 26.52
N ASN A 52 -5.21 50.62 27.21
CA ASN A 52 -4.97 50.92 28.64
C ASN A 52 -3.91 52.01 28.89
N SER A 53 -3.43 52.69 27.85
CA SER A 53 -2.40 53.73 27.98
C SER A 53 -2.62 54.84 26.97
N ASP A 54 -2.58 56.09 27.44
CA ASP A 54 -2.63 57.30 26.61
C ASP A 54 -1.25 57.86 26.24
N ALA A 55 -0.17 57.08 26.44
CA ALA A 55 1.18 57.54 26.13
C ALA A 55 1.38 57.79 24.62
N ASP A 56 2.10 58.87 24.31
CA ASP A 56 2.47 59.26 22.93
C ASP A 56 3.67 58.47 22.40
N LYS A 57 4.51 57.96 23.30
CA LYS A 57 5.72 57.19 22.98
C LYS A 57 5.83 55.96 23.87
N PHE A 58 6.33 54.88 23.29
CA PHE A 58 6.52 53.58 23.95
C PHE A 58 7.96 53.13 23.80
N GLU A 59 8.58 52.73 24.90
CA GLU A 59 9.84 52.00 24.86
C GLU A 59 9.56 50.51 24.70
N ILE A 60 10.08 49.92 23.63
CA ILE A 60 9.78 48.53 23.27
C ILE A 60 10.97 47.65 23.63
N ASN A 61 10.73 46.66 24.50
CA ASN A 61 11.71 45.64 24.85
C ASN A 61 11.13 44.26 24.57
N ILE A 62 11.70 43.56 23.60
CA ILE A 62 11.19 42.26 23.15
C ILE A 62 12.03 41.16 23.82
N SER A 63 11.43 40.47 24.80
CA SER A 63 12.10 39.42 25.58
C SER A 63 12.59 38.23 24.74
N SER A 64 11.93 37.96 23.61
CA SER A 64 12.35 36.97 22.62
C SER A 64 11.92 37.41 21.22
N LYS A 65 12.88 37.60 20.31
CA LYS A 65 12.58 37.94 18.91
C LYS A 65 11.71 36.85 18.29
N LEU A 66 10.73 37.26 17.50
CA LEU A 66 9.93 36.34 16.70
C LEU A 66 10.85 35.63 15.72
N LEU A 67 10.94 34.31 15.82
CA LEU A 67 11.56 33.52 14.78
C LEU A 67 10.70 33.65 13.52
N LYS A 68 11.30 33.56 12.32
CA LYS A 68 10.52 33.40 11.08
C LYS A 68 9.62 32.20 11.28
N GLU A 69 8.34 32.45 11.55
CA GLU A 69 7.39 31.37 11.61
C GLU A 69 7.28 30.77 10.22
N LYS A 70 7.51 29.46 10.16
CA LYS A 70 7.25 28.69 8.96
C LYS A 70 5.75 28.39 8.94
N ILE A 71 4.99 29.37 8.45
CA ILE A 71 3.51 29.37 8.44
C ILE A 71 2.97 28.36 7.42
N SER A 72 3.84 27.93 6.52
CA SER A 72 3.54 27.02 5.45
C SER A 72 4.77 26.16 5.20
N LEU A 73 4.56 24.86 4.99
CA LEU A 73 5.59 24.01 4.42
C LEU A 73 5.95 24.56 3.03
N ASP A 74 7.23 24.62 2.70
CA ASP A 74 7.64 24.92 1.33
C ASP A 74 7.63 23.65 0.46
N ASP A 75 7.73 23.79 -0.86
CA ASP A 75 7.73 22.66 -1.80
C ASP A 75 8.83 21.63 -1.50
N SER A 76 10.00 22.10 -1.04
CA SER A 76 11.14 21.24 -0.71
C SER A 76 10.83 20.39 0.53
N GLU A 77 10.22 21.00 1.54
CA GLU A 77 9.78 20.30 2.73
C GLU A 77 8.70 19.29 2.44
N ILE A 78 7.69 19.66 1.64
CA ILE A 78 6.60 18.75 1.24
C ILE A 78 7.18 17.56 0.49
N LYS A 79 8.11 17.81 -0.44
CA LYS A 79 8.85 16.75 -1.14
C LYS A 79 9.61 15.85 -0.17
N GLY A 80 10.24 16.44 0.85
CA GLY A 80 10.90 15.73 1.94
C GLY A 80 9.95 14.93 2.85
N LEU A 81 8.63 15.15 2.79
CA LEU A 81 7.66 14.30 3.48
C LEU A 81 7.38 12.98 2.73
N GLY A 82 7.82 12.86 1.48
CA GLY A 82 7.42 11.77 0.59
C GLY A 82 5.94 11.84 0.16
N ILE A 83 5.28 12.98 0.41
CA ILE A 83 3.88 13.21 0.03
C ILE A 83 3.84 13.98 -1.28
N PRO A 84 3.03 13.56 -2.27
CA PRO A 84 2.93 14.27 -3.53
C PRO A 84 2.30 15.65 -3.33
N LEU A 85 2.90 16.66 -3.96
CA LEU A 85 2.31 17.97 -4.17
C LEU A 85 1.65 17.99 -5.55
N ILE A 86 0.34 18.24 -5.60
CA ILE A 86 -0.46 18.13 -6.81
C ILE A 86 -1.25 19.42 -7.01
N ASP A 87 -1.02 20.07 -8.14
CA ASP A 87 -1.88 21.16 -8.61
C ASP A 87 -3.11 20.52 -9.27
N LEU A 88 -4.28 20.67 -8.64
CA LEU A 88 -5.52 20.09 -9.14
C LEU A 88 -6.39 21.20 -9.75
N PRO A 89 -6.96 21.01 -10.95
CA PRO A 89 -8.17 21.72 -11.30
C PRO A 89 -9.28 21.39 -10.28
N GLU A 90 -10.20 22.32 -10.03
CA GLU A 90 -11.20 22.31 -8.93
C GLU A 90 -12.01 20.99 -8.81
N ASP A 91 -12.02 20.15 -9.84
CA ASP A 91 -12.87 18.95 -9.96
C ASP A 91 -12.29 17.64 -9.38
N ILE A 92 -11.20 17.65 -8.59
CA ILE A 92 -10.59 16.41 -8.07
C ILE A 92 -10.73 16.27 -6.53
N GLY A 93 -11.58 17.08 -5.90
CA GLY A 93 -11.92 16.94 -4.48
C GLY A 93 -13.00 15.86 -4.25
N LEU A 94 -12.62 14.60 -4.11
CA LEU A 94 -13.57 13.49 -3.88
C LEU A 94 -14.15 13.41 -2.46
N ASN A 95 -14.03 14.45 -1.61
CA ASN A 95 -14.68 14.52 -0.30
C ASN A 95 -14.98 15.99 0.05
N GLY A 96 -16.03 16.24 0.84
CA GLY A 96 -16.42 17.57 1.31
C GLY A 96 -15.31 18.29 2.10
N LYS A 97 -15.63 19.44 2.72
CA LYS A 97 -14.69 20.22 3.53
C LYS A 97 -14.16 19.37 4.71
N VAL A 98 -13.03 18.69 4.54
CA VAL A 98 -12.32 17.96 5.61
C VAL A 98 -11.19 18.86 6.10
N SER A 99 -11.12 19.09 7.42
CA SER A 99 -10.06 19.90 8.00
C SER A 99 -8.73 19.13 8.01
N GLN A 100 -7.59 19.84 8.04
CA GLN A 100 -6.29 19.18 8.19
C GLN A 100 -6.22 18.37 9.50
N SER A 101 -6.84 18.87 10.57
CA SER A 101 -6.94 18.19 11.87
C SER A 101 -7.60 16.81 11.74
N ASP A 102 -8.66 16.71 10.95
CA ASP A 102 -9.35 15.43 10.73
C ASP A 102 -8.48 14.44 9.95
N ILE A 103 -7.64 14.92 9.04
CA ILE A 103 -6.69 14.07 8.30
C ILE A 103 -5.61 13.55 9.25
N TYR A 104 -5.05 14.41 10.12
CA TYR A 104 -4.12 13.98 11.17
C TYR A 104 -4.77 12.94 12.09
N GLN A 105 -6.00 13.20 12.54
CA GLN A 105 -6.72 12.28 13.40
C GLN A 105 -7.02 10.94 12.71
N MET A 106 -7.43 10.95 11.44
CA MET A 106 -7.66 9.72 10.66
C MET A 106 -6.40 8.83 10.60
N ILE A 107 -5.22 9.42 10.40
CA ILE A 107 -3.95 8.69 10.38
C ILE A 107 -3.68 8.07 11.75
N THR A 108 -3.83 8.86 12.80
CA THR A 108 -3.62 8.45 14.19
C THR A 108 -4.56 7.34 14.59
N ASP A 109 -5.84 7.46 14.27
CA ASP A 109 -6.86 6.45 14.59
C ASP A 109 -6.54 5.12 13.91
N GLN A 110 -6.06 5.13 12.65
CA GLN A 110 -5.64 3.91 11.96
C GLN A 110 -4.42 3.25 12.63
N MET A 111 -3.46 4.04 13.08
CA MET A 111 -2.31 3.51 13.83
C MET A 111 -2.75 2.90 15.17
N ILE A 112 -3.59 3.60 15.93
CA ILE A 112 -4.13 3.12 17.21
C ILE A 112 -4.90 1.81 17.00
N GLN A 113 -5.82 1.80 16.03
CA GLN A 113 -6.60 0.61 15.69
C GLN A 113 -5.68 -0.57 15.37
N MET A 114 -4.65 -0.36 14.55
CA MET A 114 -3.70 -1.42 14.22
C MET A 114 -2.93 -1.91 15.46
N ILE A 115 -2.45 -1.02 16.34
CA ILE A 115 -1.74 -1.43 17.57
C ILE A 115 -2.68 -2.24 18.50
N GLU A 116 -3.94 -1.81 18.62
CA GLU A 116 -4.96 -2.48 19.43
C GLU A 116 -5.34 -3.85 18.84
N GLU A 117 -5.57 -3.96 17.53
CA GLU A 117 -5.89 -5.23 16.84
C GLU A 117 -4.73 -6.23 16.89
N ALA A 118 -3.49 -5.74 16.82
CA ALA A 118 -2.29 -6.57 16.88
C ALA A 118 -1.99 -7.12 18.29
N SER A 119 -2.75 -6.71 19.32
CA SER A 119 -2.65 -7.28 20.67
C SER A 119 -3.39 -8.63 20.84
N GLY A 120 -4.14 -9.07 19.82
CA GLY A 120 -4.81 -10.38 19.79
C GLY A 120 -3.99 -11.48 19.11
N LYS A 121 -4.06 -12.71 19.66
CA LYS A 121 -3.53 -13.94 19.04
C LYS A 121 -4.14 -14.10 17.63
N ASN A 122 -3.41 -13.71 16.59
CA ASN A 122 -3.86 -13.89 15.21
C ASN A 122 -2.92 -14.78 14.42
N TRP A 123 -3.57 -15.64 13.64
CA TRP A 123 -3.03 -16.63 12.74
C TRP A 123 -2.00 -16.03 11.77
N LEU A 124 -0.92 -16.78 11.54
CA LEU A 124 0.19 -16.42 10.68
C LEU A 124 0.21 -17.36 9.48
N GLN A 125 0.40 -16.82 8.29
CA GLN A 125 0.54 -17.60 7.08
C GLN A 125 1.84 -18.44 7.17
N SER A 126 1.69 -19.75 7.30
CA SER A 126 2.79 -20.70 7.55
C SER A 126 3.52 -21.17 6.28
N TRP A 127 3.12 -20.67 5.10
CA TRP A 127 3.67 -21.08 3.81
C TRP A 127 4.29 -19.91 3.05
N LYS A 128 5.30 -20.20 2.22
CA LYS A 128 5.99 -19.21 1.39
C LYS A 128 5.00 -18.60 0.39
N ALA A 129 4.77 -17.30 0.52
CA ALA A 129 4.15 -16.48 -0.52
C ALA A 129 5.18 -15.48 -1.03
N ASN A 130 5.10 -15.17 -2.33
CA ASN A 130 5.88 -14.12 -2.98
C ASN A 130 4.97 -12.93 -3.33
N PRO A 131 4.41 -12.22 -2.33
CA PRO A 131 3.54 -11.10 -2.60
C PRO A 131 4.34 -9.86 -2.99
N PHE A 132 3.69 -8.91 -3.63
CA PHE A 132 4.24 -7.57 -3.75
C PHE A 132 4.10 -6.83 -2.42
N ILE A 133 5.20 -6.23 -1.97
CA ILE A 133 5.27 -5.50 -0.70
C ILE A 133 5.28 -3.98 -0.89
N THR A 134 5.55 -3.51 -2.11
CA THR A 134 5.64 -2.07 -2.42
C THR A 134 4.42 -1.63 -3.23
N PRO A 135 3.54 -0.78 -2.67
CA PRO A 135 2.41 -0.23 -3.40
C PRO A 135 2.86 0.79 -4.46
N LEU A 136 2.33 0.69 -5.66
CA LEU A 136 2.69 1.49 -6.83
C LEU A 136 1.49 2.29 -7.35
N ASN A 137 1.72 3.51 -7.80
CA ASN A 137 0.73 4.21 -8.61
C ASN A 137 0.71 3.62 -10.02
N PHE A 138 -0.46 3.28 -10.55
CA PHE A 138 -0.55 2.64 -11.87
C PHE A 138 -0.13 3.55 -13.02
N ILE A 139 -0.39 4.85 -12.94
CA ILE A 139 -0.11 5.79 -14.03
C ILE A 139 1.36 6.17 -14.04
N SER A 140 1.89 6.63 -12.92
CA SER A 140 3.29 7.09 -12.85
C SER A 140 4.30 5.95 -12.69
N LYS A 141 3.83 4.74 -12.34
CA LYS A 141 4.64 3.57 -11.98
C LYS A 141 5.55 3.79 -10.77
N LYS A 142 5.43 4.94 -10.08
CA LYS A 142 6.23 5.27 -8.91
C LYS A 142 5.66 4.63 -7.64
N PRO A 143 6.52 4.19 -6.70
CA PRO A 143 6.07 3.70 -5.41
C PRO A 143 5.47 4.83 -4.55
N TYR A 144 4.46 4.48 -3.76
CA TYR A 144 4.00 5.36 -2.68
C TYR A 144 5.06 5.41 -1.57
N ARG A 145 5.18 6.59 -0.93
CA ARG A 145 6.27 6.95 -0.01
C ARG A 145 5.72 7.54 1.28
N GLY A 146 6.57 7.59 2.31
CA GLY A 146 6.26 8.15 3.61
C GLY A 146 4.97 7.59 4.19
N ILE A 147 4.10 8.48 4.68
CA ILE A 147 2.84 8.06 5.30
C ILE A 147 1.92 7.28 4.35
N ASN A 148 1.98 7.53 3.04
CA ASN A 148 1.17 6.79 2.08
C ASN A 148 1.61 5.34 1.94
N HIS A 149 2.90 5.06 2.09
CA HIS A 149 3.36 3.68 2.20
C HIS A 149 2.74 3.02 3.44
N ASN A 150 2.83 3.68 4.59
CA ASN A 150 2.31 3.17 5.86
C ASN A 150 0.80 2.92 5.85
N LEU A 151 0.00 3.85 5.30
CA LEU A 151 -1.45 3.72 5.17
C LEU A 151 -1.85 2.49 4.32
N LEU A 152 -1.04 2.14 3.32
CA LEU A 152 -1.32 1.05 2.40
C LEU A 152 -0.82 -0.29 2.96
N THR A 153 0.38 -0.34 3.53
CA THR A 153 1.03 -1.59 3.98
C THR A 153 0.92 -1.81 5.49
N ILE A 154 1.40 -0.85 6.29
CA ILE A 154 1.59 -1.02 7.73
C ILE A 154 0.24 -1.09 8.44
N PHE A 155 -0.66 -0.10 8.27
CA PHE A 155 -1.86 0.03 9.11
C PHE A 155 -2.98 -1.01 8.84
N GLY A 156 -2.67 -2.10 8.15
CA GLY A 156 -3.58 -3.24 7.99
C GLY A 156 -2.87 -4.56 7.72
N PHE A 157 -1.61 -4.70 8.07
CA PHE A 157 -0.85 -5.94 7.86
C PHE A 157 -0.84 -6.44 6.40
N ARG A 158 -0.86 -5.52 5.42
CA ARG A 158 -1.19 -5.86 4.02
C ARG A 158 0.03 -6.22 3.19
N THR A 159 -0.17 -7.21 2.32
CA THR A 159 0.65 -7.52 1.15
C THR A 159 -0.28 -7.68 -0.05
N PHE A 160 0.21 -7.46 -1.26
CA PHE A 160 -0.66 -7.40 -2.44
C PHE A 160 -0.30 -8.46 -3.48
N LYS A 161 -1.31 -9.04 -4.13
CA LYS A 161 -1.18 -9.80 -5.38
C LYS A 161 -1.08 -8.86 -6.58
N ASN A 162 -1.69 -7.69 -6.50
CA ASN A 162 -1.51 -6.58 -7.46
C ASN A 162 -0.97 -5.34 -6.73
N PRO A 163 0.26 -4.86 -7.00
CA PRO A 163 0.81 -3.73 -6.28
C PRO A 163 0.24 -2.39 -6.75
N TYR A 164 -0.50 -2.37 -7.87
CA TYR A 164 -0.96 -1.13 -8.46
C TYR A 164 -2.21 -0.58 -7.78
N PHE A 165 -2.23 0.74 -7.66
CA PHE A 165 -3.37 1.49 -7.18
C PHE A 165 -3.75 2.61 -8.14
N LEU A 166 -5.05 2.86 -8.21
CA LEU A 166 -5.68 3.82 -9.12
C LEU A 166 -6.76 4.63 -8.41
N THR A 167 -6.97 5.88 -8.81
CA THR A 167 -8.19 6.61 -8.45
C THR A 167 -9.37 6.08 -9.28
N PHE A 168 -10.59 6.32 -8.81
CA PHE A 168 -11.80 5.97 -9.57
C PHE A 168 -11.79 6.58 -10.98
N LYS A 169 -11.45 7.88 -11.10
CA LYS A 169 -11.33 8.56 -12.40
C LYS A 169 -10.25 7.97 -13.30
N GLN A 170 -9.15 7.46 -12.74
CA GLN A 170 -8.12 6.76 -13.51
C GLN A 170 -8.64 5.44 -14.06
N ILE A 171 -9.42 4.69 -13.27
CA ILE A 171 -10.06 3.44 -13.69
C ILE A 171 -11.03 3.74 -14.84
N GLU A 172 -11.92 4.73 -14.70
CA GLU A 172 -12.86 5.14 -15.74
C GLU A 172 -12.14 5.57 -17.03
N LYS A 173 -11.11 6.42 -16.92
CA LYS A 173 -10.32 6.89 -18.07
C LYS A 173 -9.65 5.73 -18.82
N LEU A 174 -9.26 4.68 -18.11
CA LEU A 174 -8.65 3.48 -18.68
C LEU A 174 -9.69 2.45 -19.12
N LYS A 175 -10.99 2.78 -19.08
CA LYS A 175 -12.12 1.89 -19.39
C LYS A 175 -12.16 0.64 -18.49
N GLY A 176 -11.54 0.72 -17.32
CA GLY A 176 -11.62 -0.32 -16.30
C GLY A 176 -12.95 -0.29 -15.55
N ARG A 177 -13.28 -1.39 -14.88
CA ARG A 177 -14.47 -1.51 -14.03
C ARG A 177 -14.06 -1.87 -12.61
N LEU A 178 -14.49 -1.08 -11.62
CA LEU A 178 -14.26 -1.40 -10.21
C LEU A 178 -15.28 -2.45 -9.75
N LYS A 179 -14.83 -3.51 -9.09
CA LYS A 179 -15.72 -4.53 -8.50
C LYS A 179 -16.69 -3.90 -7.50
N LYS A 180 -17.94 -4.39 -7.49
CA LYS A 180 -18.97 -3.90 -6.56
C LYS A 180 -18.56 -4.26 -5.13
N GLY A 181 -18.56 -3.26 -4.24
CA GLY A 181 -18.18 -3.43 -2.83
C GLY A 181 -16.71 -3.16 -2.51
N SER A 182 -15.88 -2.86 -3.52
CA SER A 182 -14.46 -2.51 -3.32
C SER A 182 -14.31 -1.29 -2.43
N LYS A 183 -13.37 -1.38 -1.47
CA LYS A 183 -13.11 -0.30 -0.50
C LYS A 183 -11.90 0.49 -0.94
N GLY A 184 -12.09 1.81 -1.08
CA GLY A 184 -10.99 2.72 -1.37
C GLY A 184 -10.10 2.96 -0.15
N TYR A 185 -8.79 2.94 -0.36
CA TYR A 185 -7.76 3.27 0.61
C TYR A 185 -7.46 4.77 0.58
N PRO A 186 -7.44 5.47 1.72
CA PRO A 186 -7.07 6.87 1.75
C PRO A 186 -5.56 7.04 1.53
N VAL A 187 -5.19 7.97 0.65
CA VAL A 187 -3.82 8.48 0.52
C VAL A 187 -3.82 9.99 0.57
N ILE A 188 -2.76 10.53 1.17
CA ILE A 188 -2.57 11.95 1.45
C ILE A 188 -1.78 12.59 0.33
N TYR A 189 -2.12 13.84 0.04
CA TYR A 189 -1.38 14.71 -0.86
C TYR A 189 -1.49 16.15 -0.38
N TYR A 190 -0.56 17.00 -0.81
CA TYR A 190 -0.70 18.44 -0.68
C TYR A 190 -1.18 19.05 -1.99
N THR A 191 -1.93 20.13 -1.92
CA THR A 191 -2.29 20.95 -3.07
C THR A 191 -2.10 22.43 -2.75
N ARG A 192 -1.82 23.26 -3.74
CA ARG A 192 -1.64 24.70 -3.53
C ARG A 192 -3.00 25.40 -3.59
N LEU A 193 -3.37 26.06 -2.50
CA LEU A 193 -4.45 27.05 -2.50
C LEU A 193 -3.82 28.40 -2.77
N PHE A 194 -3.96 28.90 -4.00
CA PHE A 194 -3.48 30.22 -4.37
C PHE A 194 -4.41 31.28 -3.77
N ILE A 195 -3.85 32.24 -3.04
CA ILE A 195 -4.59 33.24 -2.29
C ILE A 195 -3.98 34.61 -2.55
N TYR A 196 -4.84 35.57 -2.86
CA TYR A 196 -4.52 36.98 -2.85
C TYR A 196 -5.54 37.69 -1.97
N GLU A 197 -5.07 38.36 -0.92
CA GLU A 197 -5.92 39.16 -0.03
C GLU A 197 -5.20 40.47 0.31
N SER A 198 -5.82 41.59 -0.08
CA SER A 198 -5.35 42.94 0.18
C SER A 198 -6.52 43.83 0.57
N VAL A 199 -6.46 44.34 1.81
CA VAL A 199 -7.46 45.28 2.33
C VAL A 199 -7.31 46.67 1.70
N GLU A 200 -6.07 47.11 1.48
CA GLU A 200 -5.76 48.40 0.81
C GLU A 200 -6.32 48.46 -0.61
N GLU A 201 -6.26 47.35 -1.33
CA GLU A 201 -6.71 47.26 -2.72
C GLU A 201 -8.16 46.75 -2.85
N GLY A 202 -8.79 46.35 -1.74
CA GLY A 202 -10.14 45.78 -1.71
C GLY A 202 -10.28 44.47 -2.49
N LEU A 203 -9.19 43.70 -2.63
CA LEU A 203 -9.13 42.49 -3.45
C LEU A 203 -8.97 41.25 -2.58
N LYS A 204 -9.91 40.30 -2.71
CA LYS A 204 -9.81 38.98 -2.10
C LYS A 204 -10.15 37.91 -3.11
N PHE A 205 -9.24 36.98 -3.33
CA PHE A 205 -9.41 35.89 -4.28
C PHE A 205 -8.63 34.65 -3.81
N ALA A 206 -9.27 33.49 -3.92
CA ALA A 206 -8.64 32.22 -3.59
C ALA A 206 -9.11 31.13 -4.56
N THR A 207 -8.18 30.29 -5.03
CA THR A 207 -8.52 29.17 -5.92
C THR A 207 -7.44 28.09 -5.86
N TYR A 208 -7.82 26.85 -6.14
CA TYR A 208 -6.88 25.74 -6.35
C TYR A 208 -6.33 25.70 -7.79
N ASP A 209 -6.93 26.46 -8.72
CA ASP A 209 -6.52 26.52 -10.11
C ASP A 209 -5.55 27.68 -10.37
N VAL A 210 -4.27 27.34 -10.58
CA VAL A 210 -3.22 28.32 -10.89
C VAL A 210 -3.55 29.19 -12.11
N ARG A 211 -4.30 28.67 -13.09
CA ARG A 211 -4.66 29.43 -14.30
C ARG A 211 -5.67 30.51 -13.96
N LYS A 212 -6.69 30.19 -13.16
CA LYS A 212 -7.66 31.17 -12.65
C LYS A 212 -6.98 32.24 -11.81
N PHE A 213 -6.00 31.84 -11.00
CA PHE A 213 -5.19 32.78 -10.21
C PHE A 213 -4.38 33.73 -11.10
N ILE A 214 -3.69 33.20 -12.12
CA ILE A 214 -2.96 34.01 -13.11
C ILE A 214 -3.91 34.98 -13.84
N ILE A 215 -5.10 34.51 -14.25
CA ILE A 215 -6.11 35.36 -14.90
C ILE A 215 -6.54 36.48 -13.95
N PHE A 216 -6.82 36.17 -12.69
CA PHE A 216 -7.15 37.17 -11.66
C PHE A 216 -6.05 38.23 -11.52
N LEU A 217 -4.78 37.81 -11.44
CA LEU A 217 -3.64 38.73 -11.35
C LEU A 217 -3.51 39.62 -12.61
N LYS A 218 -3.73 39.05 -13.79
CA LYS A 218 -3.70 39.79 -15.08
C LYS A 218 -4.81 40.82 -15.16
N VAL A 219 -6.04 40.44 -14.81
CA VAL A 219 -7.21 41.34 -14.84
C VAL A 219 -7.07 42.48 -13.83
N ASN A 220 -6.47 42.21 -12.67
CA ASN A 220 -6.30 43.20 -11.59
C ASN A 220 -4.91 43.85 -11.56
N LYS A 221 -4.10 43.69 -12.63
CA LYS A 221 -2.70 44.15 -12.67
C LYS A 221 -2.52 45.64 -12.31
N SER A 222 -3.44 46.50 -12.72
CA SER A 222 -3.41 47.94 -12.43
C SER A 222 -3.83 48.31 -11.00
N LYS A 223 -4.60 47.44 -10.33
CA LYS A 223 -5.05 47.61 -8.94
C LYS A 223 -4.07 47.01 -7.94
N ILE A 224 -3.40 45.93 -8.32
CA ILE A 224 -2.40 45.24 -7.49
C ILE A 224 -1.11 46.05 -7.46
N ARG A 225 -0.80 46.67 -6.31
CA ARG A 225 0.36 47.54 -6.10
C ARG A 225 1.66 46.84 -6.43
N LEU A 226 1.80 45.58 -6.04
CA LEU A 226 3.00 44.75 -6.28
C LEU A 226 3.32 44.57 -7.78
N LEU A 227 2.28 44.52 -8.62
CA LEU A 227 2.42 44.37 -10.08
C LEU A 227 2.50 45.73 -10.77
N ARG A 228 1.75 46.73 -10.30
CA ARG A 228 1.77 48.11 -10.83
C ARG A 228 3.13 48.77 -10.64
N GLU A 229 3.75 48.59 -9.48
CA GLU A 229 5.09 49.12 -9.15
C GLU A 229 6.22 48.25 -9.71
N SER A 230 5.91 47.21 -10.49
CA SER A 230 6.88 46.24 -11.03
C SER A 230 7.80 45.62 -9.97
N LYS A 231 7.31 45.48 -8.73
CA LYS A 231 8.05 44.84 -7.63
C LYS A 231 8.13 43.33 -7.79
N PHE A 232 7.16 42.74 -8.47
CA PHE A 232 7.13 41.34 -8.83
C PHE A 232 6.59 41.17 -10.25
N SER A 233 7.10 40.18 -10.97
CA SER A 233 6.43 39.57 -12.10
C SER A 233 5.20 38.76 -11.64
N ILE A 234 4.33 38.39 -12.59
CA ILE A 234 3.17 37.55 -12.28
C ILE A 234 3.64 36.17 -11.79
N GLU A 235 4.68 35.63 -12.42
CA GLU A 235 5.27 34.34 -12.10
C GLU A 235 5.85 34.31 -10.69
N GLU A 236 6.59 35.35 -10.30
CA GLU A 236 7.12 35.49 -8.94
C GLU A 236 6.00 35.66 -7.91
N LEU A 237 4.97 36.44 -8.23
CA LEU A 237 3.84 36.64 -7.33
C LEU A 237 3.05 35.34 -7.13
N VAL A 238 2.83 34.57 -8.20
CA VAL A 238 2.21 33.22 -8.13
C VAL A 238 3.01 32.30 -7.22
N GLY A 239 4.34 32.29 -7.37
CA GLY A 239 5.24 31.48 -6.55
C GLY A 239 5.25 31.83 -5.06
N GLN A 240 4.75 33.02 -4.70
CA GLN A 240 4.69 33.51 -3.31
C GLN A 240 3.27 33.58 -2.73
N SER A 241 2.25 33.35 -3.56
CA SER A 241 0.84 33.60 -3.20
C SER A 241 0.05 32.30 -3.08
N TYR A 242 0.58 31.31 -2.36
CA TYR A 242 -0.14 30.08 -2.07
C TYR A 242 0.11 29.54 -0.67
N ILE A 243 -0.84 28.74 -0.21
CA ILE A 243 -0.74 27.93 1.00
C ILE A 243 -0.93 26.45 0.59
N PRO A 244 -0.01 25.54 0.95
CA PRO A 244 -0.21 24.11 0.81
C PRO A 244 -1.30 23.63 1.76
N ILE A 245 -2.29 22.98 1.17
CA ILE A 245 -3.41 22.37 1.87
C ILE A 245 -3.25 20.86 1.78
N MET A 246 -3.14 20.21 2.94
CA MET A 246 -3.20 18.75 3.02
C MET A 246 -4.61 18.28 2.70
N LYS A 247 -4.71 17.30 1.81
CA LYS A 247 -5.95 16.64 1.41
C LYS A 247 -5.71 15.13 1.34
N TYR A 248 -6.79 14.36 1.18
CA TYR A 248 -6.70 12.94 0.85
C TYR A 248 -7.68 12.59 -0.26
N TYR A 249 -7.37 11.55 -1.01
CA TYR A 249 -8.30 10.90 -1.93
C TYR A 249 -8.27 9.39 -1.73
N LYS A 250 -9.31 8.72 -2.24
CA LYS A 250 -9.39 7.27 -2.20
C LYS A 250 -8.80 6.68 -3.47
N ILE A 251 -7.96 5.68 -3.29
CA ILE A 251 -7.44 4.82 -4.36
C ILE A 251 -7.91 3.38 -4.15
N PHE A 252 -8.00 2.65 -5.24
CA PHE A 252 -8.43 1.25 -5.26
C PHE A 252 -7.27 0.40 -5.73
N ASN A 253 -7.12 -0.78 -5.13
CA ASN A 253 -6.09 -1.73 -5.53
C ASN A 253 -6.50 -2.38 -6.87
N GLY A 254 -5.52 -2.68 -7.72
CA GLY A 254 -5.77 -3.29 -9.03
C GLY A 254 -6.39 -4.69 -8.95
N GLU A 255 -6.33 -5.40 -7.81
CA GLU A 255 -7.08 -6.65 -7.57
C GLU A 255 -8.60 -6.44 -7.65
N ASP A 256 -9.05 -5.23 -7.32
CA ASP A 256 -10.45 -4.82 -7.32
C ASP A 256 -10.88 -4.23 -8.67
N VAL A 257 -10.00 -4.19 -9.66
CA VAL A 257 -10.24 -3.56 -10.97
C VAL A 257 -10.23 -4.61 -12.06
N GLU A 258 -11.29 -4.62 -12.84
CA GLU A 258 -11.50 -5.45 -14.03
C GLU A 258 -11.23 -4.62 -15.29
N ASN A 259 -11.04 -5.31 -16.42
CA ASN A 259 -10.83 -4.70 -17.75
C ASN A 259 -9.59 -3.81 -17.88
N ILE A 260 -8.58 -4.02 -17.04
CA ILE A 260 -7.24 -3.40 -17.18
C ILE A 260 -6.18 -4.50 -17.09
N ASP A 261 -5.32 -4.59 -18.10
CA ASP A 261 -4.12 -5.42 -18.02
C ASP A 261 -3.02 -4.71 -17.21
N PHE A 262 -2.69 -5.31 -16.07
CA PHE A 262 -1.66 -4.81 -15.16
C PHE A 262 -0.26 -5.36 -15.44
N LYS A 263 -0.11 -6.30 -16.37
CA LYS A 263 1.16 -6.96 -16.71
C LYS A 263 1.87 -7.54 -15.48
N LEU A 264 1.11 -8.19 -14.60
CA LEU A 264 1.59 -8.64 -13.29
C LEU A 264 2.73 -9.67 -13.37
N GLU A 265 2.75 -10.51 -14.41
CA GLU A 265 3.81 -11.50 -14.59
C GLU A 265 5.16 -10.87 -14.97
N GLU A 266 5.16 -9.88 -15.87
CA GLU A 266 6.36 -9.09 -16.18
C GLU A 266 6.86 -8.34 -14.94
N LEU A 267 5.93 -7.76 -14.18
CA LEU A 267 6.26 -7.03 -12.96
C LEU A 267 6.83 -7.96 -11.89
N ARG A 268 6.25 -9.16 -11.71
CA ARG A 268 6.69 -10.16 -10.75
C ARG A 268 8.15 -10.55 -11.01
N LYS A 269 8.53 -10.79 -12.26
CA LYS A 269 9.92 -11.09 -12.65
C LYS A 269 10.93 -10.01 -12.27
N SER A 270 10.48 -8.75 -12.17
CA SER A 270 11.37 -7.61 -11.86
C SER A 270 11.37 -7.19 -10.39
N MET A 271 10.31 -7.49 -9.64
CA MET A 271 10.12 -7.00 -8.27
C MET A 271 10.13 -8.09 -7.20
N VAL A 272 9.75 -9.32 -7.55
CA VAL A 272 9.79 -10.43 -6.61
C VAL A 272 11.18 -11.06 -6.66
N ARG A 273 11.83 -11.06 -5.50
CA ARG A 273 13.18 -11.59 -5.31
C ARG A 273 13.13 -12.90 -4.53
N ASN A 274 14.00 -13.84 -4.87
CA ASN A 274 14.31 -14.95 -3.99
C ASN A 274 15.15 -14.49 -2.79
N ASP A 275 15.35 -15.34 -1.80
CA ASP A 275 16.05 -14.93 -0.56
C ASP A 275 17.50 -14.52 -0.80
N GLY A 276 18.21 -15.15 -1.75
CA GLY A 276 19.57 -14.76 -2.14
C GLY A 276 19.62 -13.38 -2.81
N GLU A 277 18.67 -13.09 -3.70
CA GLU A 277 18.55 -11.77 -4.35
C GLU A 277 18.18 -10.66 -3.34
N LYS A 278 17.34 -10.96 -2.34
CA LYS A 278 17.01 -10.00 -1.26
C LYS A 278 18.26 -9.62 -0.47
N LEU A 279 19.09 -10.60 -0.13
CA LEU A 279 20.34 -10.40 0.61
C LEU A 279 21.32 -9.54 -0.18
N GLN A 280 21.53 -9.84 -1.46
CA GLN A 280 22.39 -9.04 -2.34
C GLN A 280 21.94 -7.58 -2.41
N VAL A 281 20.64 -7.33 -2.50
CA VAL A 281 20.11 -5.97 -2.51
C VAL A 281 20.31 -5.30 -1.14
N ALA A 282 20.07 -6.01 -0.03
CA ALA A 282 20.27 -5.46 1.30
C ALA A 282 21.74 -5.08 1.57
N GLU A 283 22.67 -5.96 1.20
CA GLU A 283 24.11 -5.68 1.21
C GLU A 283 24.46 -4.46 0.36
N ALA A 284 23.91 -4.37 -0.87
CA ALA A 284 24.18 -3.27 -1.75
C ALA A 284 23.67 -1.93 -1.19
N ILE A 285 22.53 -1.92 -0.50
CA ILE A 285 22.01 -0.73 0.19
C ILE A 285 23.01 -0.27 1.26
N ILE A 286 23.46 -1.18 2.14
CA ILE A 286 24.40 -0.87 3.24
C ILE A 286 25.77 -0.44 2.71
N LYS A 287 26.32 -1.15 1.72
CA LYS A 287 27.61 -0.83 1.07
C LYS A 287 27.63 0.57 0.45
N ASN A 288 26.45 1.09 0.09
CA ASN A 288 26.30 2.41 -0.52
C ASN A 288 25.78 3.47 0.46
N PHE A 289 25.87 3.22 1.76
CA PHE A 289 25.56 4.24 2.76
C PHE A 289 26.41 5.51 2.54
N PRO A 290 25.84 6.72 2.61
CA PRO A 290 26.59 7.96 2.39
C PRO A 290 27.65 8.21 3.47
N ALA A 291 28.76 8.85 3.10
CA ALA A 291 29.74 9.30 4.08
C ALA A 291 29.21 10.49 4.91
N PRO A 292 29.56 10.62 6.21
CA PRO A 292 30.38 9.70 7.00
C PRO A 292 29.62 8.42 7.38
N ILE A 293 30.25 7.28 7.14
CA ILE A 293 29.67 5.96 7.39
C ILE A 293 29.93 5.60 8.87
N PRO A 294 28.89 5.28 9.66
CA PRO A 294 29.08 4.85 11.03
C PRO A 294 29.88 3.53 11.07
N GLU A 295 30.76 3.38 12.05
CA GLU A 295 31.54 2.14 12.21
C GLU A 295 30.58 0.97 12.52
N LEU A 296 30.65 -0.13 11.78
CA LEU A 296 29.86 -1.33 12.06
C LEU A 296 30.70 -2.34 12.86
N LYS A 297 30.27 -2.64 14.09
CA LYS A 297 30.92 -3.60 15.00
C LYS A 297 30.07 -4.85 15.17
N HIS A 298 30.73 -6.01 15.23
CA HIS A 298 30.09 -7.28 15.52
C HIS A 298 30.53 -7.84 16.88
N GLY A 299 29.57 -8.29 17.69
CA GLY A 299 29.83 -8.84 19.03
C GLY A 299 28.61 -8.73 19.96
N GLY A 300 28.69 -9.35 21.14
CA GLY A 300 27.62 -9.29 22.13
C GLY A 300 26.31 -9.97 21.68
N ASP A 301 25.22 -9.62 22.36
CA ASP A 301 23.88 -10.18 22.23
C ASP A 301 22.80 -9.11 21.97
N ARG A 302 23.19 -7.86 21.70
CA ARG A 302 22.27 -6.73 21.44
C ARG A 302 22.70 -5.92 20.22
N ALA A 303 21.72 -5.48 19.45
CA ALA A 303 21.88 -4.46 18.42
C ALA A 303 21.56 -3.07 18.99
N PHE A 304 22.35 -2.06 18.62
CA PHE A 304 22.10 -0.66 18.97
C PHE A 304 23.02 0.29 18.20
N TYR A 305 22.55 1.51 17.95
CA TYR A 305 23.37 2.65 17.55
C TYR A 305 23.79 3.49 18.77
N THR A 306 25.04 3.96 18.79
CA THR A 306 25.55 4.88 19.82
C THR A 306 25.83 6.27 19.21
N PRO A 307 24.98 7.30 19.46
CA PRO A 307 25.16 8.62 18.89
C PRO A 307 26.52 9.27 19.20
N GLY A 308 26.92 9.30 20.48
CA GLY A 308 28.14 10.03 20.88
C GLY A 308 29.48 9.40 20.44
N LYS A 309 29.47 8.17 19.90
CA LYS A 309 30.67 7.49 19.40
C LYS A 309 30.55 7.11 17.91
N ASP A 310 29.45 7.51 17.29
CA ASP A 310 29.05 7.20 15.92
C ASP A 310 29.34 5.77 15.42
N TYR A 311 28.85 4.76 16.13
CA TYR A 311 28.97 3.36 15.69
C TYR A 311 27.68 2.57 15.89
N VAL A 312 27.51 1.57 15.03
CA VAL A 312 26.43 0.58 15.09
C VAL A 312 27.02 -0.72 15.64
N GLN A 313 26.44 -1.21 16.74
CA GLN A 313 26.72 -2.53 17.30
C GLN A 313 25.70 -3.52 16.77
N MET A 314 26.17 -4.67 16.28
CA MET A 314 25.34 -5.80 15.91
C MET A 314 25.84 -7.09 16.57
N PRO A 315 24.96 -8.03 16.96
CA PRO A 315 25.36 -9.41 17.19
C PRO A 315 25.97 -10.00 15.91
N LYS A 316 26.76 -11.07 16.05
CA LYS A 316 27.25 -11.78 14.86
C LYS A 316 26.08 -12.37 14.07
N ILE A 317 26.19 -12.41 12.75
CA ILE A 317 25.08 -12.79 11.86
C ILE A 317 24.57 -14.20 12.16
N GLU A 318 25.42 -15.12 12.64
CA GLU A 318 25.07 -16.49 12.98
C GLU A 318 24.17 -16.61 14.22
N ARG A 319 23.97 -15.51 14.96
CA ARG A 319 23.04 -15.44 16.10
C ARG A 319 21.61 -15.09 15.70
N PHE A 320 21.38 -14.68 14.46
CA PHE A 320 20.04 -14.39 13.94
C PHE A 320 19.40 -15.67 13.39
N ASP A 321 18.07 -15.77 13.48
CA ASP A 321 17.33 -16.91 12.92
C ASP A 321 17.50 -17.00 11.40
N THR A 322 17.59 -15.85 10.73
CA THR A 322 17.87 -15.74 9.30
C THR A 322 18.77 -14.54 9.01
N GLU A 323 19.53 -14.59 7.91
CA GLU A 323 20.31 -13.43 7.44
C GLU A 323 19.42 -12.22 7.10
N LEU A 324 18.18 -12.46 6.66
CA LEU A 324 17.22 -11.39 6.42
C LEU A 324 16.86 -10.64 7.72
N ASP A 325 16.74 -11.35 8.85
CA ASP A 325 16.49 -10.72 10.16
C ASP A 325 17.68 -9.89 10.63
N TYR A 326 18.91 -10.31 10.30
CA TYR A 326 20.11 -9.49 10.50
C TYR A 326 20.02 -8.16 9.76
N TYR A 327 19.73 -8.17 8.44
CA TYR A 327 19.65 -6.92 7.66
C TYR A 327 18.49 -6.03 8.08
N ARG A 328 17.35 -6.60 8.50
CA ARG A 328 16.22 -5.81 9.03
C ARG A 328 16.60 -5.05 10.29
N THR A 329 17.28 -5.73 11.21
CA THR A 329 17.80 -5.12 12.45
C THR A 329 18.88 -4.10 12.13
N LEU A 330 19.78 -4.40 11.19
CA LEU A 330 20.81 -3.46 10.74
C LEU A 330 20.21 -2.20 10.10
N PHE A 331 19.15 -2.33 9.31
CA PHE A 331 18.44 -1.18 8.75
C PHE A 331 17.84 -0.28 9.83
N HIS A 332 17.29 -0.85 10.90
CA HIS A 332 16.80 -0.09 12.06
C HIS A 332 17.91 0.76 12.68
N GLU A 333 19.05 0.13 13.00
CA GLU A 333 20.19 0.85 13.59
C GLU A 333 20.81 1.87 12.65
N TYR A 334 20.82 1.59 11.34
CA TYR A 334 21.31 2.53 10.34
C TYR A 334 20.39 3.74 10.19
N ILE A 335 19.07 3.58 10.37
CA ILE A 335 18.16 4.71 10.41
C ILE A 335 18.47 5.57 11.63
N HIS A 336 18.68 4.99 12.82
CA HIS A 336 19.16 5.76 13.98
C HIS A 336 20.46 6.49 13.67
N ALA A 337 21.41 5.82 13.02
CA ALA A 337 22.67 6.43 12.64
C ALA A 337 22.45 7.68 11.78
N THR A 338 21.54 7.69 10.81
CA THR A 338 21.27 8.91 10.02
C THR A 338 20.86 10.13 10.87
N GLY A 339 20.43 9.95 12.13
CA GLY A 339 20.08 11.03 13.04
C GLY A 339 21.26 11.81 13.65
N HIS A 340 22.51 11.35 13.44
CA HIS A 340 23.73 12.03 13.89
C HIS A 340 23.87 13.44 13.34
N GLU A 341 24.60 14.31 14.06
CA GLU A 341 24.80 15.73 13.73
C GLU A 341 25.50 15.94 12.38
N GLU A 342 26.41 15.05 11.99
CA GLU A 342 27.08 15.09 10.68
C GLU A 342 26.21 14.56 9.52
N ARG A 343 24.97 14.14 9.80
CA ARG A 343 24.05 13.56 8.81
C ARG A 343 22.74 14.33 8.72
N LEU A 344 21.66 13.88 9.36
CA LEU A 344 20.34 14.54 9.32
C LEU A 344 20.03 15.35 10.57
N ASP A 345 20.94 15.38 11.56
CA ASP A 345 20.84 16.15 12.80
C ASP A 345 19.42 16.13 13.42
N ARG A 346 18.95 14.92 13.73
CA ARG A 346 17.62 14.74 14.35
C ARG A 346 17.61 15.00 15.86
N LYS A 347 18.73 15.48 16.43
CA LYS A 347 18.90 15.75 17.86
C LYS A 347 18.51 14.56 18.73
N LEU A 348 19.21 13.44 18.53
CA LEU A 348 19.00 12.21 19.28
C LEU A 348 19.18 12.47 20.79
N SER A 349 18.22 12.01 21.59
CA SER A 349 18.16 12.28 23.02
C SER A 349 17.96 10.99 23.79
N MET A 350 18.55 10.92 24.99
CA MET A 350 18.37 9.83 25.93
C MET A 350 17.11 10.00 26.81
N ASP A 351 16.39 11.12 26.64
CA ASP A 351 15.07 11.31 27.27
C ASP A 351 14.09 10.26 26.75
N GLN A 352 13.37 9.60 27.65
CA GLN A 352 12.52 8.45 27.32
C GLN A 352 11.37 8.79 26.36
N GLU A 353 10.82 10.01 26.44
CA GLU A 353 9.75 10.46 25.55
C GLU A 353 10.30 10.75 24.15
N GLN A 354 11.44 11.44 24.06
CA GLN A 354 12.09 11.72 22.78
C GLN A 354 12.63 10.45 22.12
N TYR A 355 13.14 9.51 22.92
CA TYR A 355 13.61 8.20 22.47
C TYR A 355 12.47 7.40 21.82
N ALA A 356 11.30 7.32 22.44
CA ALA A 356 10.14 6.61 21.87
C ALA A 356 9.70 7.18 20.50
N LYS A 357 9.87 8.49 20.28
CA LYS A 357 9.57 9.15 19.00
C LYS A 357 10.61 8.80 17.93
N GLU A 358 11.87 8.71 18.29
CA GLU A 358 12.94 8.30 17.37
C GLU A 358 12.86 6.81 17.02
N GLU A 359 12.46 5.95 17.95
CA GLU A 359 12.18 4.53 17.64
C GLU A 359 11.10 4.37 16.57
N LEU A 360 10.04 5.21 16.59
CA LEU A 360 9.05 5.22 15.50
C LEU A 360 9.68 5.59 14.15
N VAL A 361 10.65 6.50 14.14
CA VAL A 361 11.39 6.89 12.92
C VAL A 361 12.24 5.72 12.42
N ALA A 362 12.98 5.06 13.32
CA ALA A 362 13.80 3.91 13.00
C ALA A 362 12.99 2.73 12.44
N GLU A 363 11.89 2.38 13.09
CA GLU A 363 10.99 1.32 12.67
C GLU A 363 10.40 1.58 11.27
N PHE A 364 9.83 2.77 11.04
CA PHE A 364 9.29 3.10 9.71
C PHE A 364 10.37 3.16 8.63
N GLY A 365 11.55 3.68 8.96
CA GLY A 365 12.67 3.71 8.03
C GLY A 365 13.18 2.32 7.66
N ALA A 366 13.25 1.41 8.64
CA ALA A 366 13.64 0.03 8.45
C ALA A 366 12.61 -0.73 7.62
N VAL A 367 11.31 -0.47 7.79
CA VAL A 367 10.25 -0.97 6.91
C VAL A 367 10.48 -0.51 5.47
N PHE A 368 10.77 0.77 5.26
CA PHE A 368 10.99 1.30 3.91
C PHE A 368 12.21 0.70 3.22
N LEU A 369 13.33 0.55 3.94
CA LEU A 369 14.55 -0.10 3.41
C LEU A 369 14.34 -1.59 3.16
N SER A 370 13.60 -2.27 4.04
CA SER A 370 13.23 -3.68 3.86
C SER A 370 12.34 -3.87 2.63
N ALA A 371 11.36 -2.98 2.43
CA ALA A 371 10.51 -2.98 1.25
C ALA A 371 11.32 -2.77 -0.05
N GLU A 372 12.32 -1.87 -0.01
CA GLU A 372 13.24 -1.66 -1.13
C GLU A 372 14.05 -2.94 -1.44
N ALA A 373 14.52 -3.63 -0.40
CA ALA A 373 15.26 -4.89 -0.52
C ALA A 373 14.39 -6.09 -0.95
N GLY A 374 13.06 -6.00 -0.86
CA GLY A 374 12.18 -7.15 -1.09
C GLY A 374 11.97 -8.02 0.16
N ILE A 375 12.36 -7.52 1.33
CA ILE A 375 12.28 -8.23 2.61
C ILE A 375 10.93 -7.94 3.25
N ILE A 376 10.19 -9.01 3.55
CA ILE A 376 8.92 -8.89 4.26
C ILE A 376 9.20 -8.49 5.71
N TRP A 377 8.67 -7.35 6.12
CA TRP A 377 8.85 -6.81 7.47
C TRP A 377 8.07 -7.57 8.57
N ARG A 378 7.30 -8.59 8.26
CA ARG A 378 6.47 -9.30 9.27
C ARG A 378 6.78 -10.78 9.25
N THR A 379 7.65 -11.19 10.18
CA THR A 379 7.92 -12.59 10.54
C THR A 379 7.45 -12.82 11.98
N ASN A 380 7.21 -14.09 12.36
CA ASN A 380 6.52 -14.48 13.60
C ASN A 380 7.16 -13.91 14.89
N LYS A 381 8.48 -13.71 14.94
CA LYS A 381 9.19 -13.19 16.12
C LYS A 381 9.30 -11.66 16.13
N SER A 382 9.63 -11.04 15.00
CA SER A 382 9.78 -9.58 14.91
C SER A 382 8.45 -8.83 15.15
N HIS A 383 7.30 -9.48 14.95
CA HIS A 383 5.96 -8.90 15.18
C HIS A 383 5.78 -8.32 16.59
N ALA A 384 6.22 -9.06 17.61
CA ALA A 384 5.98 -8.70 19.00
C ALA A 384 6.91 -7.57 19.49
N GLU A 385 8.12 -7.48 18.95
CA GLU A 385 9.15 -6.53 19.39
C GLU A 385 8.84 -5.10 18.92
N TYR A 386 8.45 -4.88 17.67
CA TYR A 386 8.08 -3.53 17.20
C TYR A 386 6.77 -3.04 17.84
N LEU A 387 5.81 -3.93 18.09
CA LEU A 387 4.57 -3.54 18.78
C LEU A 387 4.88 -3.01 20.18
N LYS A 388 5.96 -3.48 20.81
CA LYS A 388 6.41 -2.95 22.09
C LYS A 388 6.88 -1.49 21.95
N GLY A 389 7.68 -1.18 20.94
CA GLY A 389 8.11 0.19 20.63
C GLY A 389 6.91 1.11 20.34
N TRP A 390 5.98 0.66 19.50
CA TRP A 390 4.79 1.44 19.15
C TRP A 390 3.82 1.58 20.33
N ARG A 391 3.71 0.57 21.20
CA ARG A 391 2.92 0.63 22.44
C ARG A 391 3.51 1.64 23.42
N ASN A 392 4.83 1.73 23.52
CA ASN A 392 5.46 2.74 24.38
C ASN A 392 5.14 4.16 23.90
N ALA A 393 5.03 4.37 22.58
CA ALA A 393 4.65 5.65 21.99
C ALA A 393 3.12 5.90 21.96
N LEU A 394 2.26 4.94 22.32
CA LEU A 394 0.79 5.10 22.24
C LEU A 394 0.27 6.32 23.00
N LYS A 395 0.82 6.60 24.18
CA LYS A 395 0.43 7.75 25.00
C LYS A 395 0.67 9.06 24.24
N ASP A 396 1.81 9.17 23.57
CA ASP A 396 2.19 10.36 22.81
C ASP A 396 1.42 10.45 21.49
N ILE A 397 1.17 9.31 20.83
CA ILE A 397 0.32 9.21 19.63
C ILE A 397 -1.11 9.70 19.92
N LYS A 398 -1.67 9.34 21.08
CA LYS A 398 -3.00 9.79 21.52
C LYS A 398 -3.04 11.27 21.89
N LYS A 399 -1.91 11.86 22.31
CA LYS A 399 -1.79 13.28 22.69
C LYS A 399 -1.51 14.20 21.50
N ASP A 400 -0.72 13.74 20.53
CA ASP A 400 -0.31 14.52 19.35
C ASP A 400 -0.63 13.79 18.06
N ASN A 401 -1.75 14.16 17.43
CA ASN A 401 -2.21 13.53 16.19
C ASN A 401 -1.32 13.80 14.96
N LYS A 402 -0.30 14.66 15.08
CA LYS A 402 0.69 14.90 14.02
C LYS A 402 1.91 13.99 14.15
N LEU A 403 2.07 13.30 15.27
CA LEU A 403 3.27 12.53 15.59
C LEU A 403 3.59 11.48 14.52
N ILE A 404 2.58 10.70 14.10
CA ILE A 404 2.76 9.63 13.10
C ILE A 404 3.18 10.17 11.75
N LEU A 405 2.62 11.31 11.34
CA LEU A 405 3.02 11.95 10.09
C LEU A 405 4.48 12.44 10.17
N ARG A 406 4.85 13.11 11.28
CA ARG A 406 6.22 13.59 11.48
C ARG A 406 7.22 12.42 11.49
N ALA A 407 6.93 11.36 12.23
CA ALA A 407 7.78 10.16 12.26
C ALA A 407 7.94 9.53 10.88
N SER A 408 6.83 9.37 10.13
CA SER A 408 6.87 8.83 8.76
C SER A 408 7.67 9.70 7.80
N SER A 409 7.62 11.03 7.97
CA SER A 409 8.42 11.96 7.18
C SER A 409 9.91 11.86 7.51
N LEU A 410 10.28 11.84 8.78
CA LEU A 410 11.68 11.72 9.21
C LEU A 410 12.26 10.38 8.74
N ALA A 411 11.47 9.31 8.83
CA ALA A 411 11.81 8.00 8.32
C ALA A 411 12.06 8.04 6.81
N GLN A 412 11.18 8.69 6.05
CA GLN A 412 11.37 8.83 4.60
C GLN A 412 12.63 9.63 4.26
N LYS A 413 12.94 10.71 5.00
CA LYS A 413 14.18 11.47 4.82
C LYS A 413 15.41 10.62 5.11
N ALA A 414 15.40 9.82 6.19
CA ALA A 414 16.47 8.89 6.54
C ALA A 414 16.68 7.82 5.45
N THR A 415 15.61 7.21 4.98
CA THR A 415 15.66 6.24 3.87
C THR A 415 16.18 6.89 2.59
N ASP A 416 15.75 8.12 2.27
CA ASP A 416 16.19 8.82 1.07
C ASP A 416 17.66 9.23 1.11
N TYR A 417 18.13 9.62 2.30
CA TYR A 417 19.54 9.84 2.57
C TYR A 417 20.35 8.58 2.27
N ILE A 418 19.92 7.42 2.75
CA ILE A 418 20.62 6.14 2.52
C ILE A 418 20.58 5.74 1.04
N LEU A 419 19.41 5.82 0.40
CA LEU A 419 19.20 5.32 -0.96
C LEU A 419 19.75 6.25 -2.05
N GLN A 420 19.96 7.53 -1.75
CA GLN A 420 20.56 8.53 -2.65
C GLN A 420 19.93 8.50 -4.06
N ARG A 421 18.60 8.61 -4.11
CA ARG A 421 17.85 8.52 -5.37
C ARG A 421 18.17 9.69 -6.30
N ASP A 422 18.30 9.42 -7.58
CA ASP A 422 18.44 10.46 -8.61
C ASP A 422 17.13 11.20 -8.90
N LYS A 423 17.14 12.11 -9.89
CA LYS A 423 15.97 12.91 -10.28
C LYS A 423 14.80 12.05 -10.77
N GLU A 424 15.13 10.91 -11.35
CA GLU A 424 14.20 9.90 -11.87
C GLU A 424 13.64 9.00 -10.76
N GLY A 425 14.29 8.99 -9.58
CA GLY A 425 13.91 8.21 -8.41
C GLY A 425 14.64 6.86 -8.28
N THR A 426 15.64 6.62 -9.13
CA THR A 426 16.45 5.39 -9.11
C THR A 426 17.47 5.47 -7.97
N PRO A 427 17.54 4.47 -7.09
CA PRO A 427 18.47 4.47 -5.97
C PRO A 427 19.90 4.16 -6.44
N LEU A 428 20.90 4.71 -5.75
CA LEU A 428 22.30 4.60 -6.12
C LEU A 428 22.79 3.14 -6.16
N TYR A 429 22.36 2.33 -5.19
CA TYR A 429 22.74 0.91 -5.12
C TYR A 429 22.31 0.17 -6.39
N LEU A 430 21.10 0.42 -6.90
CA LEU A 430 20.57 -0.26 -8.08
C LEU A 430 21.32 0.14 -9.35
N LYS A 431 21.72 1.42 -9.46
CA LYS A 431 22.54 1.91 -10.58
C LYS A 431 23.91 1.22 -10.60
N LYS A 432 24.54 1.05 -9.43
CA LYS A 432 25.82 0.35 -9.30
C LYS A 432 25.67 -1.15 -9.55
N MET A 433 24.66 -1.80 -8.95
CA MET A 433 24.37 -3.21 -9.18
C MET A 433 24.08 -3.50 -10.66
N LYS A 434 23.28 -2.70 -11.36
CA LYS A 434 23.04 -2.89 -12.81
C LYS A 434 24.32 -2.78 -13.64
N LYS A 435 25.25 -1.90 -13.25
CA LYS A 435 26.58 -1.76 -13.89
C LYS A 435 27.49 -2.96 -13.59
N GLU A 436 27.31 -3.62 -12.45
CA GLU A 436 28.04 -4.82 -12.05
C GLU A 436 27.44 -6.09 -12.70
N LEU A 437 26.11 -6.25 -12.65
CA LEU A 437 25.34 -7.35 -13.27
C LEU A 437 25.42 -7.37 -14.80
N SER A 438 25.67 -6.24 -15.46
CA SER A 438 25.88 -6.18 -16.91
C SER A 438 27.20 -6.81 -17.37
N LYS A 439 28.01 -7.38 -16.46
CA LYS A 439 29.24 -8.12 -16.78
C LYS A 439 29.04 -9.60 -16.42
N LYS A 440 28.86 -10.47 -17.41
CA LYS A 440 28.82 -11.93 -17.20
C LYS A 440 30.25 -12.44 -17.08
N GLU A 441 30.65 -12.91 -15.90
CA GLU A 441 32.02 -13.37 -15.65
C GLU A 441 32.09 -14.91 -15.63
N PHE A 442 33.05 -15.48 -16.36
CA PHE A 442 33.29 -16.92 -16.45
C PHE A 442 34.75 -17.23 -16.06
N ASP A 443 34.95 -18.05 -15.04
CA ASP A 443 36.28 -18.54 -14.64
C ASP A 443 36.47 -20.01 -15.02
N PHE A 444 37.61 -20.32 -15.66
CA PHE A 444 37.96 -21.67 -16.09
C PHE A 444 39.31 -22.12 -15.54
N SER A 445 39.29 -23.26 -14.84
CA SER A 445 40.50 -23.97 -14.41
C SER A 445 40.71 -25.24 -15.23
N PHE A 446 41.88 -25.38 -15.86
CA PHE A 446 42.25 -26.59 -16.62
C PHE A 446 43.19 -27.47 -15.79
N LYS A 447 42.63 -28.43 -15.04
CA LYS A 447 43.41 -29.35 -14.17
C LYS A 447 44.05 -30.55 -14.90
N LYS A 448 43.62 -30.84 -16.13
CA LYS A 448 44.19 -31.88 -17.01
C LYS A 448 43.80 -31.54 -18.45
N LEU A 449 44.68 -31.80 -19.44
CA LEU A 449 44.30 -31.71 -20.86
C LEU A 449 43.27 -32.82 -21.17
N ILE A 450 42.01 -32.59 -20.84
CA ILE A 450 40.86 -33.48 -21.08
C ILE A 450 39.66 -32.56 -21.38
N SER A 451 38.81 -32.75 -22.38
CA SER A 451 38.65 -33.77 -23.41
C SER A 451 38.23 -33.06 -24.71
N GLU A 452 39.04 -33.23 -25.76
CA GLU A 452 39.05 -32.39 -26.97
C GLU A 452 37.86 -32.60 -27.92
N LYS A 453 36.97 -33.57 -27.67
CA LYS A 453 35.91 -33.93 -28.63
C LYS A 453 34.66 -33.05 -28.57
N THR A 454 34.20 -32.64 -27.37
CA THR A 454 32.86 -32.03 -27.23
C THR A 454 32.81 -30.54 -27.60
N ILE A 455 33.88 -29.80 -27.31
CA ILE A 455 33.95 -28.35 -27.57
C ILE A 455 34.04 -28.08 -29.07
N PHE A 456 34.78 -28.89 -29.82
CA PHE A 456 34.99 -28.68 -31.25
C PHE A 456 34.13 -29.54 -32.18
N SER A 457 33.43 -30.58 -31.71
CA SER A 457 32.37 -31.21 -32.55
C SER A 457 31.22 -30.24 -32.86
N HIS A 458 30.96 -29.29 -31.96
CA HIS A 458 29.95 -28.24 -32.13
C HIS A 458 30.45 -27.04 -32.93
N VAL A 459 31.77 -26.82 -32.94
CA VAL A 459 32.39 -25.65 -33.54
C VAL A 459 32.85 -25.96 -34.99
N ASN A 460 33.20 -27.20 -35.33
CA ASN A 460 33.61 -27.61 -36.70
C ASN A 460 32.47 -27.93 -37.68
N LYS A 461 31.18 -27.82 -37.29
CA LYS A 461 30.06 -27.84 -38.24
C LYS A 461 29.47 -26.44 -38.41
N GLY A 462 30.12 -25.61 -39.23
CA GLY A 462 29.57 -24.32 -39.69
C GLY A 462 29.42 -23.27 -38.60
N TYR A 463 30.49 -22.51 -38.36
CA TYR A 463 30.65 -21.51 -37.31
C TYR A 463 29.63 -20.35 -37.37
N ASN A 464 28.43 -20.56 -36.85
CA ASN A 464 27.55 -19.46 -36.48
C ASN A 464 27.75 -19.16 -34.98
N LEU A 465 28.71 -18.27 -34.68
CA LEU A 465 29.03 -17.85 -33.32
C LEU A 465 27.83 -17.20 -32.59
N GLU A 466 26.89 -16.63 -33.34
CA GLU A 466 25.71 -15.95 -32.78
C GLU A 466 24.76 -16.94 -32.10
N LYS A 467 24.73 -18.21 -32.53
CA LYS A 467 23.81 -19.24 -32.01
C LYS A 467 24.38 -20.09 -30.87
N ILE A 468 25.61 -19.83 -30.44
CA ILE A 468 26.30 -20.61 -29.41
C ILE A 468 26.01 -19.99 -28.03
N SER A 469 25.85 -20.82 -26.99
CA SER A 469 25.62 -20.34 -25.62
C SER A 469 26.85 -19.61 -25.06
N ASP A 470 26.62 -18.64 -24.17
CA ASP A 470 27.67 -17.80 -23.58
C ASP A 470 28.75 -18.64 -22.86
N ALA A 471 28.35 -19.69 -22.15
CA ALA A 471 29.28 -20.58 -21.46
C ALA A 471 30.17 -21.39 -22.43
N LEU A 472 29.61 -21.84 -23.56
CA LEU A 472 30.34 -22.62 -24.55
C LEU A 472 31.26 -21.74 -25.39
N LEU A 473 30.81 -20.54 -25.76
CA LEU A 473 31.62 -19.51 -26.40
C LEU A 473 32.81 -19.12 -25.51
N SER A 474 32.56 -18.87 -24.22
CA SER A 474 33.59 -18.50 -23.26
C SER A 474 34.62 -19.62 -23.04
N LYS A 475 34.17 -20.88 -22.96
CA LYS A 475 35.05 -22.05 -22.83
C LYS A 475 35.86 -22.32 -24.10
N ALA A 476 35.25 -22.15 -25.27
CA ALA A 476 35.93 -22.31 -26.55
C ALA A 476 37.01 -21.23 -26.75
N TYR A 477 36.72 -19.98 -26.39
CA TYR A 477 37.68 -18.89 -26.44
C TYR A 477 38.83 -19.09 -25.45
N ALA A 478 38.55 -19.43 -24.19
CA ALA A 478 39.56 -19.75 -23.19
C ALA A 478 40.49 -20.89 -23.63
N TYR A 479 39.92 -21.96 -24.21
CA TYR A 479 40.70 -23.08 -24.74
C TYR A 479 41.53 -22.68 -25.97
N SER A 480 41.01 -21.83 -26.86
CA SER A 480 41.73 -21.34 -28.04
C SER A 480 42.95 -20.49 -27.64
N LEU A 481 42.83 -19.69 -26.58
CA LEU A 481 43.95 -18.95 -26.00
C LEU A 481 45.00 -19.88 -25.39
N LEU A 482 44.57 -20.91 -24.66
CA LEU A 482 45.48 -21.94 -24.13
C LEU A 482 46.20 -22.70 -25.26
N ALA A 483 45.49 -23.08 -26.31
CA ALA A 483 46.06 -23.75 -27.48
C ALA A 483 47.11 -22.86 -28.15
N LYS A 484 46.81 -21.56 -28.35
CA LYS A 484 47.77 -20.58 -28.86
C LYS A 484 49.02 -20.49 -27.98
N HIS A 485 48.85 -20.45 -26.66
CA HIS A 485 49.98 -20.41 -25.71
C HIS A 485 50.85 -21.67 -25.79
N ILE A 486 50.25 -22.87 -25.82
CA ILE A 486 50.97 -24.16 -25.94
C ILE A 486 51.77 -24.22 -27.24
N LEU A 487 51.17 -23.81 -28.35
CA LEU A 487 51.83 -23.80 -29.66
C LEU A 487 53.01 -22.81 -29.71
N SER A 488 52.83 -21.60 -29.16
CA SER A 488 53.91 -20.60 -29.05
C SER A 488 55.02 -21.01 -28.08
N ASN A 489 54.73 -21.86 -27.08
CA ASN A 489 55.69 -22.39 -26.12
C ASN A 489 56.01 -23.87 -26.34
N SER A 490 56.00 -24.33 -27.59
CA SER A 490 56.04 -25.75 -27.95
C SER A 490 57.25 -26.53 -27.41
N ARG A 491 58.38 -25.86 -27.11
CA ARG A 491 59.54 -26.49 -26.45
C ARG A 491 59.23 -26.99 -25.04
N ASN A 492 58.32 -26.34 -24.34
CA ASN A 492 57.90 -26.69 -22.98
C ASN A 492 56.77 -27.73 -22.95
N TYR A 493 56.11 -27.97 -24.09
CA TYR A 493 54.95 -28.85 -24.21
C TYR A 493 55.07 -29.83 -25.39
N PRO A 494 56.16 -30.63 -25.47
CA PRO A 494 56.49 -31.41 -26.66
C PRO A 494 55.44 -32.48 -27.02
N ASN A 495 54.74 -33.04 -26.03
CA ASN A 495 53.73 -34.09 -26.22
C ASN A 495 52.44 -33.60 -26.90
N TYR A 496 52.21 -32.28 -26.94
CA TYR A 496 50.97 -31.68 -27.43
C TYR A 496 51.12 -31.07 -28.83
N LYS A 497 52.34 -31.06 -29.37
CA LYS A 497 52.74 -30.32 -30.57
C LYS A 497 52.08 -30.80 -31.89
N LYS A 498 51.51 -32.02 -31.91
CA LYS A 498 51.02 -32.68 -33.14
C LYS A 498 49.50 -32.88 -33.21
N SER A 499 48.72 -32.40 -32.24
CA SER A 499 47.27 -32.51 -32.35
C SER A 499 46.75 -31.51 -33.39
N SER A 500 46.14 -32.00 -34.47
CA SER A 500 45.49 -31.17 -35.49
C SER A 500 44.44 -30.24 -34.87
N LEU A 501 43.79 -30.67 -33.79
CA LEU A 501 42.81 -29.90 -33.03
C LEU A 501 43.42 -28.69 -32.31
N LEU A 502 44.61 -28.83 -31.71
CA LEU A 502 45.31 -27.72 -31.06
C LEU A 502 45.72 -26.66 -32.09
N THR A 503 46.22 -27.08 -33.25
CA THR A 503 46.59 -26.18 -34.35
C THR A 503 45.38 -25.39 -34.90
N GLU A 504 44.23 -26.05 -35.05
CA GLU A 504 42.98 -25.39 -35.47
C GLU A 504 42.47 -24.40 -34.42
N ALA A 505 42.41 -24.80 -33.14
CA ALA A 505 41.96 -23.93 -32.05
C ALA A 505 42.90 -22.72 -31.82
N GLY A 506 44.20 -22.89 -32.06
CA GLY A 506 45.20 -21.83 -31.94
C GLY A 506 45.20 -20.80 -33.09
N LYS A 507 44.35 -20.95 -34.12
CA LYS A 507 44.29 -20.03 -35.25
C LYS A 507 43.88 -18.62 -34.81
N THR A 508 44.75 -17.65 -35.08
CA THR A 508 44.54 -16.23 -34.75
C THR A 508 43.24 -15.66 -35.31
N SER A 509 42.84 -16.07 -36.52
CA SER A 509 41.59 -15.61 -37.16
C SER A 509 40.34 -16.06 -36.40
N LEU A 510 40.35 -17.27 -35.84
CA LEU A 510 39.24 -17.80 -35.06
C LEU A 510 39.11 -17.12 -33.71
N ILE A 511 40.25 -16.96 -33.01
CA ILE A 511 40.33 -16.24 -31.73
C ILE A 511 39.81 -14.81 -31.88
N LYS A 512 40.18 -14.12 -32.97
CA LYS A 512 39.70 -12.75 -33.24
C LYS A 512 38.16 -12.69 -33.39
N LYS A 513 37.57 -13.63 -34.13
CA LYS A 513 36.10 -13.70 -34.30
C LYS A 513 35.36 -13.99 -32.99
N MET A 514 35.86 -14.93 -32.19
CA MET A 514 35.30 -15.23 -30.87
C MET A 514 35.45 -14.04 -29.91
N LYS A 515 36.59 -13.33 -29.95
CA LYS A 515 36.81 -12.11 -29.16
C LYS A 515 35.78 -11.03 -29.50
N THR A 516 35.55 -10.77 -30.79
CA THR A 516 34.55 -9.80 -31.24
C THR A 516 33.14 -10.16 -30.74
N GLU A 517 32.77 -11.44 -30.78
CA GLU A 517 31.46 -11.89 -30.29
C GLU A 517 31.36 -11.83 -28.75
N ILE A 518 32.44 -12.10 -28.02
CA ILE A 518 32.54 -11.94 -26.55
C ILE A 518 32.37 -10.48 -26.14
N GLU A 519 33.01 -9.56 -26.86
CA GLU A 519 32.89 -8.12 -26.63
C GLU A 519 31.48 -7.62 -26.91
N LYS A 520 30.85 -8.08 -28.01
CA LYS A 520 29.45 -7.79 -28.37
C LYS A 520 28.46 -8.25 -27.28
N ARG A 521 28.78 -9.32 -26.55
CA ARG A 521 27.95 -9.89 -25.47
C ARG A 521 28.33 -9.46 -24.06
N HIS A 522 29.33 -8.58 -23.92
CA HIS A 522 29.84 -8.09 -22.62
C HIS A 522 30.26 -9.21 -21.63
N LEU A 523 30.90 -10.26 -22.14
CA LEU A 523 31.38 -11.37 -21.30
C LEU A 523 32.82 -11.09 -20.82
N LYS A 524 33.09 -11.34 -19.53
CA LYS A 524 34.43 -11.37 -18.93
C LYS A 524 34.88 -12.82 -18.74
N ILE A 525 36.13 -13.13 -19.08
CA ILE A 525 36.67 -14.49 -19.02
C ILE A 525 38.00 -14.49 -18.27
N ALA A 526 38.07 -15.24 -17.18
CA ALA A 526 39.30 -15.51 -16.42
C ALA A 526 39.78 -16.94 -16.71
N VAL A 527 41.09 -17.12 -16.87
CA VAL A 527 41.69 -18.45 -17.15
C VAL A 527 42.84 -18.73 -16.20
N ASN A 528 42.72 -19.84 -15.47
CA ASN A 528 43.68 -20.29 -14.47
C ASN A 528 44.37 -21.59 -14.91
N PHE A 529 45.72 -21.59 -14.94
CA PHE A 529 46.52 -22.75 -15.31
C PHE A 529 47.23 -23.36 -14.10
N SER A 530 47.09 -24.68 -13.90
CA SER A 530 47.76 -25.39 -12.81
C SER A 530 48.77 -26.40 -13.37
N ILE A 531 50.06 -26.22 -13.06
CA ILE A 531 51.15 -27.09 -13.55
C ILE A 531 51.34 -28.29 -12.60
N PRO A 532 51.35 -29.55 -13.09
CA PRO A 532 51.53 -30.74 -12.27
C PRO A 532 52.87 -30.76 -11.49
N LYS A 533 52.81 -31.21 -10.23
CA LYS A 533 53.95 -31.24 -9.28
C LYS A 533 55.22 -31.94 -9.79
N GLN A 534 55.11 -32.91 -10.71
CA GLN A 534 56.24 -33.72 -11.17
C GLN A 534 57.26 -32.99 -12.07
N GLN A 535 56.94 -31.79 -12.57
CA GLN A 535 57.89 -30.96 -13.34
C GLN A 535 58.49 -29.78 -12.53
N ARG A 536 58.20 -29.68 -11.23
CA ARG A 536 58.59 -28.52 -10.42
C ARG A 536 60.07 -28.50 -9.98
N LYS A 537 60.74 -29.65 -9.87
CA LYS A 537 62.10 -29.73 -9.30
C LYS A 537 63.23 -29.45 -10.29
N SER A 538 63.08 -29.77 -11.58
CA SER A 538 64.17 -29.65 -12.56
C SER A 538 64.36 -28.25 -13.14
N ARG A 539 63.44 -27.30 -12.90
CA ARG A 539 63.52 -25.93 -13.44
C ARG A 539 63.62 -24.81 -12.39
N GLN A 540 63.53 -25.14 -11.11
CA GLN A 540 63.73 -24.15 -10.03
C GLN A 540 65.16 -23.60 -9.97
N LEU A 541 66.13 -24.27 -10.61
CA LEU A 541 67.53 -23.86 -10.61
C LEU A 541 67.96 -22.98 -11.80
N GLU A 542 67.24 -22.98 -12.93
CA GLU A 542 67.67 -22.24 -14.15
C GLU A 542 67.10 -20.83 -14.29
N LEU A 543 66.09 -20.44 -13.50
CA LEU A 543 65.40 -19.14 -13.65
C LEU A 543 65.49 -18.20 -12.44
N GLY A 544 66.26 -18.53 -11.40
CA GLY A 544 66.52 -17.59 -10.29
C GLY A 544 65.29 -17.13 -9.49
N LEU A 545 64.21 -17.93 -9.43
CA LEU A 545 62.96 -17.56 -8.74
C LEU A 545 62.74 -18.42 -7.48
N LYS A 546 62.70 -17.77 -6.30
CA LYS A 546 62.23 -18.37 -5.04
C LYS A 546 60.75 -18.04 -4.81
N GLY A 547 59.92 -19.06 -4.57
CA GLY A 547 58.55 -18.91 -4.04
C GLY A 547 57.43 -19.41 -4.97
N ALA A 548 56.48 -20.17 -4.42
CA ALA A 548 55.39 -20.81 -5.16
C ALA A 548 54.21 -19.84 -5.43
N GLY A 549 53.70 -19.79 -6.66
CA GLY A 549 52.49 -19.04 -7.02
C GLY A 549 51.84 -19.54 -8.32
N ASP A 550 50.52 -19.45 -8.40
CA ASP A 550 49.72 -19.68 -9.62
C ASP A 550 49.99 -18.57 -10.66
N VAL A 551 50.08 -18.95 -11.93
CA VAL A 551 50.27 -17.96 -13.02
C VAL A 551 48.88 -17.52 -13.50
N LEU A 552 48.46 -16.33 -13.05
CA LEU A 552 47.32 -15.60 -13.61
C LEU A 552 47.77 -14.86 -14.88
N LEU A 553 47.10 -15.11 -16.00
CA LEU A 553 47.21 -14.29 -17.20
C LEU A 553 46.07 -13.27 -17.15
N ASP A 554 46.35 -12.09 -16.60
CA ASP A 554 45.41 -10.97 -16.65
C ASP A 554 45.46 -10.34 -18.06
N LEU A 555 44.32 -10.23 -18.73
CA LEU A 555 44.22 -9.91 -20.16
C LEU A 555 43.79 -8.47 -20.44
N GLU A 556 43.71 -7.60 -19.42
CA GLU A 556 43.41 -6.18 -19.63
C GLU A 556 44.63 -5.37 -20.13
N THR A 557 45.86 -5.91 -20.14
CA THR A 557 47.04 -5.26 -20.72
C THR A 557 47.63 -6.06 -21.88
N ASN A 558 47.66 -5.44 -23.06
CA ASN A 558 48.51 -5.92 -24.15
C ASN A 558 49.99 -5.83 -23.69
N ASN A 559 50.71 -6.95 -23.83
CA ASN A 559 52.15 -7.19 -23.65
C ASN A 559 52.63 -7.63 -22.24
N GLN A 560 53.04 -8.91 -22.21
CA GLN A 560 53.77 -9.68 -21.18
C GLN A 560 53.06 -10.02 -19.85
N PRO A 561 53.15 -11.28 -19.37
CA PRO A 561 52.51 -11.72 -18.14
C PRO A 561 53.28 -11.24 -16.90
N THR A 562 52.61 -10.53 -16.00
CA THR A 562 53.08 -10.22 -14.64
C THR A 562 52.17 -10.90 -13.62
N ILE A 563 52.77 -11.48 -12.57
CA ILE A 563 52.06 -12.20 -11.50
C ILE A 563 51.36 -11.19 -10.59
N ALA A 564 50.03 -11.23 -10.52
CA ALA A 564 49.24 -10.55 -9.49
C ALA A 564 48.80 -11.58 -8.42
N THR A 565 49.10 -11.31 -7.15
CA THR A 565 48.69 -12.13 -6.01
C THR A 565 47.47 -11.49 -5.37
N THR A 566 46.26 -11.98 -5.62
CA THR A 566 45.10 -11.63 -4.77
C THR A 566 44.03 -12.74 -4.78
N VAL A 567 43.60 -13.06 -3.55
CA VAL A 567 42.50 -13.92 -3.12
C VAL A 567 41.15 -13.37 -3.58
N VAL A 568 40.26 -14.16 -4.20
CA VAL A 568 38.77 -14.14 -4.05
C VAL A 568 38.17 -15.40 -4.71
N ALA A 569 37.23 -16.07 -4.02
CA ALA A 569 36.26 -17.03 -4.55
C ALA A 569 34.87 -16.37 -4.56
N PRO A 570 33.77 -17.03 -4.97
CA PRO A 570 33.40 -17.78 -6.19
C PRO A 570 32.21 -17.06 -6.90
N VAL A 571 31.55 -17.67 -7.89
CA VAL A 571 30.07 -17.85 -7.98
C VAL A 571 29.62 -18.20 -9.41
N VAL A 572 28.75 -19.20 -9.46
CA VAL A 572 28.05 -19.78 -10.61
C VAL A 572 26.62 -19.26 -10.62
N ILE A 573 26.05 -18.83 -11.75
CA ILE A 573 24.59 -18.96 -12.00
C ILE A 573 24.29 -19.30 -13.48
N LYS A 574 23.36 -20.25 -13.64
CA LYS A 574 22.80 -20.87 -14.87
C LYS A 574 21.63 -20.04 -15.43
N GLU A 575 21.29 -20.24 -16.71
CA GLU A 575 19.98 -20.79 -17.17
C GLU A 575 19.86 -20.76 -18.70
N GLU A 576 19.20 -21.77 -19.31
CA GLU A 576 17.94 -21.59 -20.07
C GLU A 576 17.42 -22.89 -20.71
N GLU A 577 16.09 -22.92 -20.87
CA GLU A 577 15.18 -24.01 -21.27
C GLU A 577 15.16 -24.32 -22.79
N THR A 578 14.62 -25.47 -23.20
CA THR A 578 13.93 -25.58 -24.50
C THR A 578 12.91 -26.75 -24.60
N LYS A 579 11.90 -26.49 -25.44
CA LYS A 579 10.60 -27.13 -25.66
C LYS A 579 10.62 -28.54 -26.28
N VAL A 580 9.56 -29.30 -25.98
CA VAL A 580 9.21 -30.64 -26.53
C VAL A 580 8.34 -30.50 -27.79
N GLN A 581 8.57 -31.40 -28.76
CA GLN A 581 7.89 -31.50 -30.07
C GLN A 581 6.61 -32.34 -30.03
N ASN A 582 5.66 -31.95 -30.89
CA ASN A 582 4.45 -32.67 -31.29
C ASN A 582 4.76 -33.98 -32.03
N ASN A 583 3.93 -35.01 -31.83
CA ASN A 583 3.65 -36.04 -32.83
C ASN A 583 2.18 -36.44 -32.79
N ASN A 584 1.63 -36.59 -33.99
CA ASN A 584 0.24 -36.86 -34.35
C ASN A 584 -0.25 -38.25 -33.92
N LEU A 585 -1.55 -38.38 -33.64
CA LEU A 585 -2.38 -39.52 -34.07
C LEU A 585 -3.86 -39.08 -34.09
N GLU A 586 -4.46 -39.19 -35.27
CA GLU A 586 -5.87 -38.94 -35.56
C GLU A 586 -6.78 -40.06 -35.02
N THR A 587 -8.02 -39.71 -34.70
CA THR A 587 -9.30 -40.35 -35.09
C THR A 587 -10.33 -40.59 -33.97
N THR A 588 -11.58 -40.29 -34.37
CA THR A 588 -12.91 -40.66 -33.85
C THR A 588 -13.50 -39.91 -32.63
N VAL A 589 -14.47 -39.07 -32.99
CA VAL A 589 -15.58 -38.60 -32.16
C VAL A 589 -16.52 -39.79 -31.92
N ASP A 590 -16.82 -40.11 -30.66
CA ASP A 590 -18.15 -40.51 -30.19
C ASP A 590 -18.19 -40.73 -28.66
N ASN A 591 -19.34 -40.40 -28.08
CA ASN A 591 -19.83 -40.67 -26.72
C ASN A 591 -19.29 -39.81 -25.56
N ILE A 592 -20.00 -38.71 -25.32
CA ILE A 592 -20.18 -38.10 -24.00
C ILE A 592 -20.89 -39.13 -23.11
N SER A 593 -20.14 -39.84 -22.28
CA SER A 593 -20.68 -40.69 -21.20
C SER A 593 -20.01 -40.33 -19.89
N SER A 594 -20.83 -39.79 -18.97
CA SER A 594 -20.70 -39.85 -17.52
C SER A 594 -19.31 -39.58 -16.91
N THR A 595 -19.12 -38.37 -16.40
CA THR A 595 -18.21 -38.16 -15.26
C THR A 595 -18.57 -39.15 -14.14
N PRO A 596 -17.58 -39.83 -13.52
CA PRO A 596 -17.87 -40.75 -12.43
C PRO A 596 -18.37 -39.94 -11.24
N VAL A 597 -19.64 -40.15 -10.89
CA VAL A 597 -20.16 -39.83 -9.55
C VAL A 597 -19.42 -40.76 -8.60
N ILE A 598 -18.47 -40.22 -7.84
CA ILE A 598 -17.90 -40.94 -6.70
C ILE A 598 -19.00 -41.00 -5.65
N ASP A 599 -19.69 -42.13 -5.60
CA ASP A 599 -20.63 -42.44 -4.53
C ASP A 599 -19.81 -42.83 -3.29
N ILE A 600 -19.49 -41.84 -2.45
CA ILE A 600 -18.79 -42.06 -1.18
C ILE A 600 -19.83 -42.51 -0.15
N THR A 601 -20.22 -43.77 -0.23
CA THR A 601 -20.82 -44.49 0.90
C THR A 601 -19.87 -45.59 1.35
N GLU A 602 -18.74 -45.18 1.93
CA GLU A 602 -17.92 -46.09 2.73
C GLU A 602 -17.60 -45.41 4.07
N ASN A 603 -17.94 -46.10 5.15
CA ASN A 603 -17.62 -45.74 6.52
C ASN A 603 -16.11 -45.81 6.72
N GLU A 604 -15.38 -44.76 6.34
CA GLU A 604 -13.99 -44.58 6.74
C GLU A 604 -13.92 -44.30 8.24
N GLU A 605 -13.14 -45.08 8.98
CA GLU A 605 -12.85 -44.76 10.37
C GLU A 605 -12.17 -43.39 10.46
N LEU A 606 -12.79 -42.48 11.23
CA LEU A 606 -12.22 -41.16 11.48
C LEU A 606 -10.80 -41.30 12.05
N SER A 607 -9.85 -40.61 11.42
CA SER A 607 -8.47 -40.52 11.88
C SER A 607 -8.39 -39.94 13.29
N GLU A 608 -7.27 -40.14 13.98
CA GLU A 608 -7.09 -39.62 15.33
C GLU A 608 -7.18 -38.07 15.38
N TYR A 609 -6.75 -37.40 14.30
CA TYR A 609 -6.93 -35.96 14.11
C TYR A 609 -8.41 -35.59 13.97
N GLU A 610 -9.17 -36.29 13.12
CA GLU A 610 -10.60 -36.03 12.92
C GLU A 610 -11.40 -36.32 14.19
N LYS A 611 -11.10 -37.38 14.94
CA LYS A 611 -11.70 -37.67 16.26
C LYS A 611 -11.41 -36.55 17.26
N LYS A 612 -10.19 -35.99 17.27
CA LYS A 612 -9.84 -34.83 18.13
C LYS A 612 -10.56 -33.56 17.69
N MET A 613 -10.66 -33.30 16.39
CA MET A 613 -11.37 -32.14 15.85
C MET A 613 -12.89 -32.23 16.04
N GLN A 614 -13.46 -33.42 15.94
CA GLN A 614 -14.89 -33.65 16.19
C GLN A 614 -15.25 -33.44 17.67
N LYS A 615 -14.36 -33.82 18.61
CA LYS A 615 -14.50 -33.46 20.03
C LYS A 615 -14.50 -31.95 20.28
N LEU A 616 -13.89 -31.17 19.38
CA LEU A 616 -13.88 -29.70 19.42
C LEU A 616 -15.05 -29.08 18.62
N GLY A 617 -15.99 -29.89 18.11
CA GLY A 617 -17.18 -29.43 17.40
C GLY A 617 -17.00 -29.21 15.89
N TYR A 618 -15.86 -29.61 15.31
CA TYR A 618 -15.62 -29.51 13.86
C TYR A 618 -16.22 -30.72 13.13
N VAL A 619 -16.91 -30.47 12.01
CA VAL A 619 -17.52 -31.50 11.17
C VAL A 619 -16.81 -31.53 9.82
N LYS A 620 -16.57 -32.72 9.26
CA LYS A 620 -15.88 -32.88 7.97
C LYS A 620 -16.72 -32.25 6.86
N ALA A 621 -16.09 -31.53 5.93
CA ALA A 621 -16.83 -30.88 4.84
C ALA A 621 -17.57 -31.87 3.93
N THR A 622 -17.08 -33.12 3.82
CA THR A 622 -17.74 -34.21 3.08
C THR A 622 -19.03 -34.70 3.73
N SER A 623 -19.25 -34.38 5.01
CA SER A 623 -20.50 -34.61 5.72
C SER A 623 -21.46 -33.41 5.64
N ALA A 624 -21.16 -32.40 4.83
CA ALA A 624 -22.11 -31.34 4.52
C ALA A 624 -23.35 -31.94 3.82
N PRO A 625 -24.57 -31.61 4.26
CA PRO A 625 -25.77 -32.13 3.62
C PRO A 625 -25.85 -31.67 2.16
N LYS A 626 -26.34 -32.55 1.27
CA LYS A 626 -26.49 -32.27 -0.18
C LYS A 626 -27.36 -31.04 -0.47
N GLN A 627 -28.21 -30.64 0.49
CA GLN A 627 -29.02 -29.42 0.41
C GLN A 627 -29.13 -28.80 1.81
N ALA A 628 -28.98 -27.48 1.92
CA ALA A 628 -29.22 -26.77 3.17
C ALA A 628 -30.72 -26.77 3.48
N SER A 629 -31.12 -27.34 4.61
CA SER A 629 -32.51 -27.29 5.08
C SER A 629 -32.91 -25.85 5.43
N GLY A 630 -34.14 -25.45 5.10
CA GLY A 630 -34.74 -24.22 5.63
C GLY A 630 -34.67 -22.96 4.75
N ILE A 631 -34.40 -23.06 3.44
CA ILE A 631 -34.50 -21.89 2.54
C ILE A 631 -35.98 -21.50 2.37
N TYR A 632 -36.33 -20.27 2.75
CA TYR A 632 -37.64 -19.68 2.49
C TYR A 632 -37.69 -18.95 1.15
N ARG A 633 -38.85 -18.98 0.50
CA ARG A 633 -39.19 -18.10 -0.60
C ARG A 633 -40.55 -17.49 -0.29
N LEU A 634 -40.59 -16.17 -0.10
CA LEU A 634 -41.86 -15.51 0.20
C LEU A 634 -42.83 -15.66 -1.00
N PRO A 635 -44.14 -15.65 -0.76
CA PRO A 635 -45.13 -15.63 -1.83
C PRO A 635 -45.14 -14.30 -2.59
N GLY A 636 -45.69 -14.34 -3.80
CA GLY A 636 -45.98 -13.15 -4.60
C GLY A 636 -44.75 -12.35 -5.09
N GLU A 637 -45.02 -11.11 -5.47
CA GLU A 637 -44.03 -10.18 -6.02
C GLU A 637 -42.94 -9.81 -5.00
N ILE A 638 -43.29 -9.69 -3.71
CA ILE A 638 -42.31 -9.44 -2.66
C ILE A 638 -41.31 -10.59 -2.52
N GLY A 639 -41.74 -11.83 -2.79
CA GLY A 639 -40.88 -13.00 -2.87
C GLY A 639 -40.00 -13.05 -4.11
N LYS A 640 -40.48 -12.56 -5.25
CA LYS A 640 -39.63 -12.34 -6.43
C LYS A 640 -38.54 -11.32 -6.14
N PHE A 641 -38.87 -10.25 -5.41
CA PHE A 641 -37.91 -9.24 -4.97
C PHE A 641 -36.87 -9.80 -3.99
N LEU A 642 -37.30 -10.40 -2.87
CA LEU A 642 -36.39 -10.88 -1.82
C LEU A 642 -35.64 -12.17 -2.16
N GLN A 643 -36.14 -12.92 -3.15
CA GLN A 643 -35.60 -14.20 -3.63
C GLN A 643 -35.47 -15.21 -2.47
N ASN A 644 -34.44 -16.06 -2.48
CA ASN A 644 -34.25 -17.09 -1.46
C ASN A 644 -33.76 -16.47 -0.14
N ILE A 645 -34.37 -16.83 0.98
CA ILE A 645 -34.03 -16.36 2.33
C ILE A 645 -33.54 -17.54 3.14
N GLN A 646 -32.29 -17.48 3.59
CA GLN A 646 -31.73 -18.48 4.50
C GLN A 646 -31.85 -17.96 5.93
N PRO A 647 -32.65 -18.58 6.81
CA PRO A 647 -32.95 -18.03 8.15
C PRO A 647 -31.75 -17.92 9.06
N TYR A 648 -30.73 -18.77 8.87
CA TYR A 648 -29.61 -18.85 9.79
C TYR A 648 -28.82 -17.53 9.90
N LYS A 649 -29.00 -16.84 11.02
CA LYS A 649 -28.53 -15.49 11.36
C LYS A 649 -28.98 -14.43 10.37
N GLU A 650 -30.18 -14.56 9.80
CA GLU A 650 -30.71 -13.65 8.79
C GLU A 650 -30.97 -12.26 9.38
N LEU A 651 -30.43 -11.23 8.72
CA LEU A 651 -30.64 -9.83 9.07
C LEU A 651 -30.86 -9.02 7.80
N ILE A 652 -32.10 -8.54 7.65
CA ILE A 652 -32.57 -7.69 6.55
C ILE A 652 -32.60 -6.26 7.05
N ILE A 653 -31.87 -5.38 6.37
CA ILE A 653 -31.87 -3.94 6.67
C ILE A 653 -32.57 -3.19 5.56
N ILE A 654 -33.60 -2.43 5.90
CA ILE A 654 -34.31 -1.51 5.00
C ILE A 654 -33.82 -0.10 5.30
N LYS A 655 -33.16 0.52 4.33
CA LYS A 655 -32.63 1.87 4.46
C LYS A 655 -33.12 2.79 3.35
N GLY A 656 -33.07 4.09 3.60
CA GLY A 656 -33.44 5.12 2.64
C GLY A 656 -33.71 6.47 3.31
N ASN A 657 -33.77 7.51 2.48
CA ASN A 657 -34.03 8.88 2.93
C ASN A 657 -35.41 9.04 3.59
N LYS A 658 -35.67 10.19 4.22
CA LYS A 658 -37.05 10.53 4.64
C LYS A 658 -37.98 10.49 3.43
N HIS A 659 -39.23 10.07 3.63
CA HIS A 659 -40.25 9.95 2.57
C HIS A 659 -39.95 8.92 1.46
N SER A 660 -39.24 7.83 1.77
CA SER A 660 -38.98 6.74 0.81
C SER A 660 -39.85 5.48 1.00
N SER A 661 -40.92 5.56 1.78
CA SER A 661 -41.85 4.42 2.01
C SER A 661 -41.21 3.17 2.66
N LYS A 662 -40.20 3.34 3.52
CA LYS A 662 -39.52 2.23 4.23
C LYS A 662 -40.47 1.39 5.08
N SER A 663 -41.28 2.05 5.92
CA SER A 663 -42.28 1.41 6.79
C SER A 663 -43.31 0.62 5.98
N GLN A 664 -43.70 1.16 4.82
CA GLN A 664 -44.60 0.49 3.89
C GLN A 664 -43.98 -0.82 3.37
N LEU A 665 -42.72 -0.79 2.95
CA LEU A 665 -42.00 -1.99 2.50
C LEU A 665 -41.79 -3.00 3.62
N ALA A 666 -41.44 -2.56 4.83
CA ALA A 666 -41.28 -3.45 5.97
C ALA A 666 -42.58 -4.19 6.33
N MET A 667 -43.71 -3.49 6.26
CA MET A 667 -45.03 -4.10 6.45
C MET A 667 -45.38 -5.11 5.35
N GLN A 668 -44.98 -4.85 4.10
CA GLN A 668 -45.15 -5.81 2.99
C GLN A 668 -44.27 -7.06 3.17
N ILE A 669 -43.06 -6.91 3.71
CA ILE A 669 -42.18 -8.03 4.06
C ILE A 669 -42.76 -8.82 5.23
N ALA A 670 -43.26 -8.14 6.27
CA ALA A 670 -43.98 -8.75 7.38
C ALA A 670 -45.17 -9.57 6.88
N ASN A 671 -45.95 -9.02 5.95
CA ASN A 671 -47.04 -9.74 5.29
C ASN A 671 -46.57 -11.01 4.60
N GLY A 672 -45.51 -10.94 3.79
CA GLY A 672 -44.99 -12.10 3.07
C GLY A 672 -44.57 -13.24 4.00
N PHE A 673 -43.99 -12.94 5.17
CA PHE A 673 -43.72 -13.93 6.20
C PHE A 673 -45.00 -14.44 6.87
N GLY A 674 -45.95 -13.56 7.18
CA GLY A 674 -47.25 -13.94 7.73
C GLY A 674 -48.04 -14.87 6.79
N GLU A 675 -47.97 -14.68 5.47
CA GLU A 675 -48.60 -15.58 4.48
C GLU A 675 -47.96 -16.97 4.44
N LEU A 676 -46.71 -17.12 4.90
CA LEU A 676 -46.06 -18.41 5.14
C LEU A 676 -46.40 -19.00 6.52
N ASN A 677 -47.40 -18.44 7.22
CA ASN A 677 -47.77 -18.81 8.59
C ASN A 677 -46.62 -18.66 9.60
N LYS A 678 -45.69 -17.73 9.35
CA LYS A 678 -44.65 -17.37 10.31
C LYS A 678 -45.19 -16.39 11.33
N LYS A 679 -44.85 -16.59 12.60
CA LYS A 679 -45.23 -15.68 13.67
C LYS A 679 -44.35 -14.43 13.60
N VAL A 680 -44.97 -13.30 13.25
CA VAL A 680 -44.28 -12.03 13.05
C VAL A 680 -44.61 -11.08 14.18
N VAL A 681 -43.59 -10.47 14.78
CA VAL A 681 -43.74 -9.33 15.68
C VAL A 681 -43.23 -8.08 14.97
N TYR A 682 -44.07 -7.05 14.92
CA TYR A 682 -43.75 -5.74 14.34
C TYR A 682 -43.73 -4.68 15.45
N ILE A 683 -42.57 -4.10 15.69
CA ILE A 683 -42.36 -3.07 16.72
C ILE A 683 -42.32 -1.70 16.02
N ASP A 684 -43.38 -0.91 16.19
CA ASP A 684 -43.61 0.37 15.52
C ASP A 684 -43.35 1.56 16.45
N TYR A 685 -42.07 1.87 16.65
CA TYR A 685 -41.62 3.01 17.44
C TYR A 685 -41.93 4.36 16.77
N GLU A 686 -41.96 4.42 15.43
CA GLU A 686 -42.22 5.68 14.73
C GLU A 686 -43.69 6.13 14.84
N GLN A 687 -44.67 5.21 14.80
CA GLN A 687 -46.09 5.57 14.80
C GLN A 687 -46.83 5.22 16.10
N GLY A 688 -46.27 4.39 16.98
CA GLY A 688 -46.84 4.11 18.31
C GLY A 688 -47.72 2.86 18.39
N GLY A 689 -47.74 2.02 17.35
CA GLY A 689 -48.43 0.72 17.36
C GLY A 689 -49.94 0.80 17.11
N MET A 690 -50.69 -0.18 17.61
CA MET A 690 -52.13 -0.36 17.27
C MET A 690 -53.06 0.75 17.76
N GLU A 691 -52.60 1.64 18.64
CA GLU A 691 -53.35 2.81 19.07
C GLU A 691 -53.32 3.93 18.01
N CYS A 692 -52.41 3.85 17.05
CA CYS A 692 -52.25 4.83 15.99
C CYS A 692 -53.03 4.45 14.74
N LYS A 693 -53.83 5.42 14.24
CA LYS A 693 -54.58 5.26 12.99
C LYS A 693 -53.66 4.97 11.80
N ASP A 694 -52.49 5.61 11.73
CA ASP A 694 -51.56 5.43 10.62
C ASP A 694 -51.00 3.99 10.56
N THR A 695 -50.75 3.37 11.71
CA THR A 695 -50.33 1.97 11.81
C THR A 695 -51.45 1.04 11.32
N ILE A 696 -52.70 1.29 11.72
CA ILE A 696 -53.87 0.53 11.27
C ILE A 696 -54.07 0.66 9.76
N ASP A 697 -54.00 1.88 9.23
CA ASP A 697 -54.14 2.16 7.80
C ASP A 697 -52.97 1.56 7.00
N SER A 698 -51.76 1.52 7.56
CA SER A 698 -50.62 0.85 6.98
C SER A 698 -50.83 -0.66 6.90
N LEU A 699 -51.28 -1.30 7.99
CA LEU A 699 -51.61 -2.73 8.01
C LEU A 699 -52.67 -3.05 6.94
N ASN A 700 -53.78 -2.33 6.92
CA ASN A 700 -54.88 -2.59 5.98
C ASN A 700 -54.45 -2.40 4.52
N ARG A 701 -53.56 -1.44 4.23
CA ARG A 701 -53.06 -1.21 2.86
C ARG A 701 -52.02 -2.25 2.42
N ASN A 702 -51.19 -2.75 3.32
CA ASN A 702 -50.00 -3.53 2.97
C ASN A 702 -50.09 -5.02 3.27
N THR A 703 -51.10 -5.46 4.02
CA THR A 703 -51.26 -6.86 4.41
C THR A 703 -52.50 -7.50 3.79
N THR A 704 -52.45 -8.81 3.57
CA THR A 704 -53.61 -9.64 3.25
C THR A 704 -54.26 -10.16 4.53
N PRO A 705 -55.53 -10.62 4.52
CA PRO A 705 -56.16 -11.20 5.70
C PRO A 705 -55.35 -12.35 6.31
N GLN A 706 -54.73 -13.19 5.48
CA GLN A 706 -53.88 -14.30 5.93
C GLN A 706 -52.60 -13.79 6.58
N GLY A 707 -51.85 -12.89 5.90
CA GLY A 707 -50.61 -12.36 6.46
C GLY A 707 -50.85 -11.58 7.74
N LYS A 708 -51.91 -10.75 7.77
CA LYS A 708 -52.33 -9.97 8.94
C LYS A 708 -52.66 -10.85 10.14
N GLY A 709 -53.26 -12.02 9.93
CA GLY A 709 -53.59 -12.97 11.01
C GLY A 709 -52.38 -13.48 11.79
N ASN A 710 -51.17 -13.36 11.23
CA ASN A 710 -49.92 -13.84 11.84
C ASN A 710 -48.99 -12.70 12.29
N ILE A 711 -49.43 -11.44 12.25
CA ILE A 711 -48.64 -10.27 12.65
C ILE A 711 -49.17 -9.70 13.97
N LEU A 712 -48.32 -9.64 14.99
CA LEU A 712 -48.56 -8.93 16.24
C LEU A 712 -47.81 -7.60 16.24
N VAL A 713 -48.47 -6.52 16.66
CA VAL A 713 -47.89 -5.16 16.61
C VAL A 713 -47.76 -4.58 18.02
N LYS A 714 -46.61 -3.99 18.33
CA LYS A 714 -46.32 -3.28 19.59
C LYS A 714 -45.72 -1.91 19.30
N GLY A 715 -46.09 -0.87 20.03
CA GLY A 715 -45.55 0.49 19.82
C GLY A 715 -44.12 0.68 20.34
N TYR A 716 -43.77 0.10 21.49
CA TYR A 716 -42.43 0.24 22.07
C TYR A 716 -42.09 -0.96 22.97
N VAL A 717 -40.80 -1.20 23.22
CA VAL A 717 -40.32 -2.10 24.28
C VAL A 717 -39.66 -1.30 25.40
N GLU A 718 -39.98 -1.61 26.66
CA GLU A 718 -39.49 -0.93 27.86
C GLU A 718 -38.11 -1.45 28.28
N LYS A 719 -37.93 -2.77 28.19
CA LYS A 719 -36.68 -3.47 28.50
C LYS A 719 -36.19 -4.22 27.25
N PRO A 720 -35.52 -3.54 26.31
CA PRO A 720 -35.25 -4.09 24.98
C PRO A 720 -34.59 -5.47 24.99
N MET A 721 -33.55 -5.69 25.79
CA MET A 721 -32.86 -6.99 25.81
C MET A 721 -33.67 -8.12 26.43
N GLU A 722 -34.38 -7.88 27.53
CA GLU A 722 -35.21 -8.90 28.19
C GLU A 722 -36.40 -9.27 27.30
N GLU A 723 -37.07 -8.27 26.75
CA GLU A 723 -38.24 -8.47 25.89
C GLU A 723 -37.86 -9.09 24.54
N LEU A 724 -36.79 -8.63 23.88
CA LEU A 724 -36.34 -9.24 22.62
C LEU A 724 -35.90 -10.69 22.82
N LYS A 725 -35.27 -11.04 23.95
CA LYS A 725 -34.97 -12.44 24.30
C LYS A 725 -36.25 -13.27 24.44
N ALA A 726 -37.25 -12.77 25.15
CA ALA A 726 -38.54 -13.45 25.30
C ALA A 726 -39.30 -13.60 23.97
N ILE A 727 -39.35 -12.53 23.17
CA ILE A 727 -40.00 -12.53 21.84
C ILE A 727 -39.32 -13.52 20.89
N SER A 728 -37.97 -13.59 20.92
CA SER A 728 -37.18 -14.47 20.05
C SER A 728 -37.33 -15.97 20.37
N GLN A 729 -37.84 -16.33 21.55
CA GLN A 729 -38.10 -17.72 21.91
C GLN A 729 -39.35 -18.30 21.23
N ILE A 730 -40.28 -17.44 20.80
CA ILE A 730 -41.63 -17.85 20.38
C ILE A 730 -42.01 -17.37 18.97
N ASN A 731 -41.29 -16.39 18.41
CA ASN A 731 -41.59 -15.80 17.10
C ASN A 731 -40.49 -16.13 16.09
N ASP A 732 -40.91 -16.26 14.82
CA ASP A 732 -40.01 -16.55 13.71
C ASP A 732 -39.35 -15.27 13.16
N VAL A 733 -40.07 -14.14 13.20
CA VAL A 733 -39.67 -12.89 12.54
C VAL A 733 -39.89 -11.70 13.46
N ILE A 734 -38.88 -10.84 13.56
CA ILE A 734 -38.93 -9.60 14.34
C ILE A 734 -38.65 -8.43 13.40
N VAL A 735 -39.63 -7.54 13.27
CA VAL A 735 -39.55 -6.32 12.48
C VAL A 735 -39.52 -5.11 13.42
N ALA A 736 -38.63 -4.15 13.20
CA ALA A 736 -38.55 -2.93 14.02
C ALA A 736 -38.40 -1.65 13.19
N ASP A 737 -39.30 -0.70 13.47
CA ASP A 737 -39.39 0.63 12.86
C ASP A 737 -39.28 1.73 13.94
N SER A 738 -38.10 2.23 14.30
CA SER A 738 -36.78 2.03 13.70
C SER A 738 -35.79 1.29 14.61
N VAL A 739 -34.70 0.76 14.04
CA VAL A 739 -33.64 0.12 14.83
C VAL A 739 -32.94 1.07 15.80
N THR A 740 -32.92 2.37 15.49
CA THR A 740 -32.30 3.39 16.35
C THR A 740 -33.04 3.53 17.67
N ASP A 741 -34.36 3.33 17.66
CA ASP A 741 -35.22 3.52 18.83
C ASP A 741 -35.28 2.28 19.74
N LEU A 742 -34.82 1.12 19.26
CA LEU A 742 -34.64 -0.09 20.08
C LEU A 742 -33.57 0.04 21.15
N LYS A 743 -32.65 1.01 21.03
CA LYS A 743 -31.57 1.29 22.00
C LYS A 743 -30.69 0.08 22.38
N ILE A 744 -30.51 -0.89 21.47
CA ILE A 744 -29.59 -2.02 21.63
C ILE A 744 -28.25 -1.76 20.91
N THR A 745 -27.15 -2.28 21.46
CA THR A 745 -25.83 -2.21 20.83
C THR A 745 -25.64 -3.29 19.77
N ALA A 746 -24.59 -3.16 18.96
CA ALA A 746 -24.22 -4.13 17.94
C ALA A 746 -23.87 -5.50 18.50
N ASP A 747 -23.14 -5.50 19.63
CA ASP A 747 -22.73 -6.73 20.32
C ASP A 747 -23.93 -7.43 20.93
N GLN A 748 -24.88 -6.66 21.49
CA GLN A 748 -26.16 -7.17 21.99
C GLN A 748 -27.01 -7.80 20.87
N LEU A 749 -27.07 -7.18 19.68
CA LEU A 749 -27.74 -7.77 18.52
C LEU A 749 -27.03 -9.06 18.06
N ASN A 750 -25.70 -9.10 18.07
CA ASN A 750 -24.95 -10.31 17.76
C ASN A 750 -25.17 -11.41 18.79
N GLU A 751 -25.28 -11.07 20.08
CA GLU A 751 -25.64 -12.00 21.15
C GLU A 751 -27.00 -12.64 20.87
N LEU A 752 -28.02 -11.83 20.56
CA LEU A 752 -29.36 -12.32 20.19
C LEU A 752 -29.32 -13.23 18.95
N ARG A 753 -28.60 -12.84 17.89
CA ARG A 753 -28.47 -13.66 16.66
C ARG A 753 -27.64 -14.92 16.86
N ASN A 754 -26.75 -14.96 17.85
CA ASN A 754 -26.02 -16.17 18.22
C ASN A 754 -26.89 -17.11 19.05
N GLN A 755 -27.70 -16.56 19.95
CA GLN A 755 -28.61 -17.31 20.81
C GLN A 755 -29.84 -17.85 20.05
N PHE A 756 -30.36 -17.06 19.10
CA PHE A 756 -31.54 -17.38 18.30
C PHE A 756 -31.20 -17.27 16.81
N PRO A 757 -30.40 -18.20 16.28
CA PRO A 757 -29.90 -18.10 14.91
C PRO A 757 -30.99 -18.33 13.86
N GLU A 758 -32.16 -18.87 14.18
CA GLU A 758 -33.24 -19.09 13.20
C GLU A 758 -34.24 -17.94 13.10
N VAL A 759 -34.16 -16.97 14.03
CA VAL A 759 -35.02 -15.78 14.02
C VAL A 759 -34.57 -14.82 12.93
N ILE A 760 -35.52 -14.37 12.11
CA ILE A 760 -35.28 -13.42 11.02
C ILE A 760 -35.48 -12.00 11.55
N TRP A 761 -34.45 -11.17 11.41
CA TRP A 761 -34.47 -9.79 11.88
C TRP A 761 -34.67 -8.84 10.70
N VAL A 762 -35.67 -7.97 10.75
CA VAL A 762 -35.97 -6.97 9.72
C VAL A 762 -35.98 -5.56 10.33
N PHE A 763 -34.99 -4.75 9.99
CA PHE A 763 -34.77 -3.47 10.66
C PHE A 763 -34.82 -2.30 9.68
N ILE A 764 -35.57 -1.26 10.05
CA ILE A 764 -35.56 0.01 9.34
C ILE A 764 -34.48 0.93 9.92
N SER A 765 -33.74 1.59 9.03
CA SER A 765 -32.73 2.58 9.39
C SER A 765 -32.76 3.80 8.47
N GLN A 766 -32.58 4.98 9.04
CA GLN A 766 -32.45 6.21 8.27
C GLN A 766 -31.03 6.39 7.73
N VAL A 767 -30.92 7.02 6.56
CA VAL A 767 -29.63 7.34 5.90
C VAL A 767 -29.33 8.83 6.10
N LYS A 768 -28.08 9.17 6.44
CA LYS A 768 -27.54 10.54 6.53
C LYS A 768 -27.29 11.10 5.13
N GLU A 769 -27.15 12.43 4.99
CA GLU A 769 -26.90 13.12 3.71
C GLU A 769 -25.68 12.58 2.92
N ASN A 770 -24.75 11.90 3.58
CA ASN A 770 -23.58 11.27 2.96
C ASN A 770 -23.79 9.79 2.55
N GLY A 771 -25.04 9.29 2.54
CA GLY A 771 -25.38 7.92 2.18
C GLY A 771 -25.10 6.86 3.27
N ARG A 772 -24.59 7.24 4.45
CA ARG A 772 -24.33 6.33 5.58
C ARG A 772 -25.53 6.24 6.53
N MET A 773 -25.81 5.07 7.10
CA MET A 773 -26.88 4.90 8.08
C MET A 773 -26.66 5.75 9.36
N TYR A 774 -27.74 6.23 9.98
CA TYR A 774 -27.70 6.75 11.35
C TYR A 774 -27.19 5.64 12.30
N GLY A 775 -26.22 5.98 13.18
CA GLY A 775 -25.46 5.01 13.99
C GLY A 775 -24.17 4.44 13.34
N GLY A 776 -23.94 4.70 12.05
CA GLY A 776 -22.79 4.17 11.29
C GLY A 776 -22.88 2.65 11.03
N ASN A 777 -21.88 2.08 10.35
CA ASN A 777 -21.76 0.61 10.13
C ASN A 777 -21.64 -0.21 11.44
N LYS A 778 -21.72 0.43 12.61
CA LYS A 778 -21.58 -0.21 13.91
C LYS A 778 -22.84 -0.96 14.32
N MET A 779 -24.06 -0.47 14.06
CA MET A 779 -25.28 -1.08 14.66
C MET A 779 -25.65 -2.49 14.15
N ALA A 780 -25.08 -2.96 13.04
CA ALA A 780 -25.35 -4.28 12.49
C ALA A 780 -24.08 -4.87 11.88
N HIS A 781 -23.35 -5.68 12.66
CA HIS A 781 -22.29 -6.50 12.09
C HIS A 781 -22.91 -7.49 11.08
N ASN A 782 -22.60 -7.27 9.80
CA ASN A 782 -22.85 -8.20 8.70
C ASN A 782 -24.35 -8.55 8.45
N PRO A 783 -25.18 -7.59 7.96
CA PRO A 783 -26.51 -7.92 7.44
C PRO A 783 -26.40 -8.86 6.25
N THR A 784 -27.30 -9.83 6.12
CA THR A 784 -27.34 -10.75 4.98
C THR A 784 -28.03 -10.12 3.78
N LYS A 785 -29.01 -9.23 4.02
CA LYS A 785 -29.69 -8.43 2.99
C LYS A 785 -29.74 -6.94 3.37
N ILE A 786 -29.51 -6.07 2.38
CA ILE A 786 -29.63 -4.62 2.49
C ILE A 786 -30.50 -4.15 1.34
N ILE A 787 -31.60 -3.50 1.67
CA ILE A 787 -32.59 -2.94 0.75
C ILE A 787 -32.51 -1.41 0.83
N TYR A 788 -32.33 -0.75 -0.31
CA TYR A 788 -32.37 0.70 -0.39
C TYR A 788 -33.69 1.16 -1.02
N CYS A 789 -34.45 1.96 -0.29
CA CYS A 789 -35.70 2.57 -0.74
C CYS A 789 -35.43 3.98 -1.26
N HIS A 790 -35.71 4.20 -2.55
CA HIS A 790 -35.53 5.48 -3.21
C HIS A 790 -36.70 6.42 -2.93
N SER A 791 -36.40 7.65 -2.50
CA SER A 791 -37.40 8.71 -2.33
C SER A 791 -37.77 9.32 -3.67
N ASN A 792 -39.07 9.49 -3.91
CA ASN A 792 -39.59 10.23 -5.06
C ASN A 792 -40.75 11.13 -4.59
N LYS A 793 -40.85 12.33 -5.19
CA LYS A 793 -41.95 13.28 -4.94
C LYS A 793 -43.29 12.64 -5.29
N ASN A 794 -43.37 11.91 -6.39
CA ASN A 794 -44.51 11.05 -6.68
C ASN A 794 -44.33 9.72 -5.94
N TYR A 795 -45.23 9.44 -4.98
CA TYR A 795 -45.15 8.26 -4.14
C TYR A 795 -45.35 6.94 -4.90
N GLU A 796 -46.04 6.97 -6.05
CA GLU A 796 -46.28 5.81 -6.92
C GLU A 796 -45.02 5.37 -7.68
N LYS A 797 -44.04 6.27 -7.79
CA LYS A 797 -42.74 6.03 -8.43
C LYS A 797 -41.63 5.66 -7.44
N ARG A 798 -41.97 5.38 -6.17
CA ARG A 798 -40.99 4.96 -5.16
C ARG A 798 -40.70 3.48 -5.35
N PHE A 799 -39.43 3.14 -5.45
CA PHE A 799 -38.98 1.77 -5.62
C PHE A 799 -37.89 1.41 -4.62
N ALA A 800 -37.76 0.11 -4.39
CA ALA A 800 -36.71 -0.50 -3.59
C ALA A 800 -35.78 -1.31 -4.48
N GLU A 801 -34.49 -1.27 -4.15
CA GLU A 801 -33.46 -2.08 -4.80
C GLU A 801 -32.64 -2.83 -3.74
N LEU A 802 -32.00 -3.92 -4.18
CA LEU A 802 -31.12 -4.71 -3.33
C LEU A 802 -29.68 -4.22 -3.46
N GLU A 803 -29.13 -3.63 -2.40
CA GLU A 803 -27.71 -3.31 -2.33
C GLU A 803 -26.86 -4.52 -1.93
N LYS A 804 -27.45 -5.41 -1.11
CA LYS A 804 -26.86 -6.68 -0.69
C LYS A 804 -27.96 -7.74 -0.63
N ASN A 805 -27.70 -8.90 -1.22
CA ASN A 805 -28.59 -10.05 -1.17
C ASN A 805 -27.72 -11.32 -1.25
N ARG A 806 -27.26 -11.82 -0.09
CA ARG A 806 -26.30 -12.93 -0.05
C ARG A 806 -26.88 -14.17 -0.77
N GLY A 807 -26.18 -14.64 -1.80
CA GLY A 807 -26.57 -15.84 -2.57
C GLY A 807 -27.68 -15.63 -3.60
N ASN A 808 -28.04 -14.39 -3.93
CA ASN A 808 -29.15 -14.04 -4.84
C ASN A 808 -28.79 -12.84 -5.73
N SER A 809 -29.60 -12.57 -6.77
CA SER A 809 -29.41 -11.43 -7.67
C SER A 809 -29.69 -10.08 -6.98
N LEU A 810 -29.01 -9.03 -7.45
CA LEU A 810 -29.24 -7.64 -7.05
C LEU A 810 -30.01 -6.83 -8.09
N GLU A 811 -30.33 -7.42 -9.23
CA GLU A 811 -30.90 -6.73 -10.40
C GLU A 811 -32.43 -6.61 -10.32
N VAL A 812 -33.05 -7.25 -9.32
CA VAL A 812 -34.48 -7.14 -9.08
C VAL A 812 -34.78 -5.83 -8.36
N THR A 813 -35.62 -5.01 -8.97
CA THR A 813 -36.20 -3.82 -8.34
C THR A 813 -37.65 -4.08 -7.95
N TYR A 814 -38.18 -3.31 -7.02
CA TYR A 814 -39.54 -3.48 -6.53
C TYR A 814 -40.23 -2.13 -6.36
N ASN A 815 -41.32 -1.92 -7.10
CA ASN A 815 -42.17 -0.75 -6.91
C ASN A 815 -42.98 -0.94 -5.62
N ILE A 816 -42.76 -0.06 -4.63
CA ILE A 816 -43.34 -0.19 -3.29
C ILE A 816 -44.86 0.09 -3.30
N PHE A 817 -45.31 0.96 -4.20
CA PHE A 817 -46.72 1.32 -4.34
C PHE A 817 -47.49 0.25 -5.13
N GLU A 818 -47.00 -0.11 -6.32
CA GLU A 818 -47.63 -1.10 -7.19
C GLU A 818 -47.48 -2.54 -6.67
N LYS A 819 -46.60 -2.75 -5.68
CA LYS A 819 -46.24 -4.06 -5.12
C LYS A 819 -45.75 -5.04 -6.19
N LYS A 820 -44.92 -4.56 -7.11
CA LYS A 820 -44.50 -5.31 -8.31
C LYS A 820 -42.99 -5.39 -8.40
N ALA A 821 -42.46 -6.58 -8.65
CA ALA A 821 -41.05 -6.80 -8.91
C ALA A 821 -40.76 -6.69 -10.41
N THR A 822 -39.63 -6.08 -10.76
CA THR A 822 -39.12 -5.99 -12.13
C THR A 822 -37.80 -6.74 -12.20
N LEU A 823 -37.72 -7.72 -13.09
CA LEU A 823 -36.52 -8.47 -13.41
C LEU A 823 -35.80 -7.78 -14.60
N PRO A 824 -34.47 -7.87 -14.71
CA PRO A 824 -33.77 -7.44 -15.93
C PRO A 824 -34.26 -8.27 -17.13
N GLU A 825 -34.43 -7.61 -18.27
CA GLU A 825 -34.72 -8.30 -19.54
C GLU A 825 -33.51 -9.19 -19.91
N GLU A 826 -33.75 -10.45 -20.27
CA GLU A 826 -32.72 -11.31 -20.86
C GLU A 826 -32.30 -10.67 -22.20
N GLU A 827 -31.02 -10.32 -22.36
CA GLU A 827 -30.49 -9.92 -23.67
C GLU A 827 -30.66 -11.10 -24.64
N SER A 828 -31.73 -11.06 -25.44
CA SER A 828 -31.82 -11.85 -26.67
C SER A 828 -30.68 -11.40 -27.57
N GLY A 829 -29.75 -12.31 -27.85
CA GLY A 829 -28.67 -12.06 -28.78
C GLY A 829 -29.24 -11.77 -30.17
N ASP A 830 -29.24 -10.50 -30.55
CA ASP A 830 -29.44 -10.07 -31.93
C ASP A 830 -28.10 -9.66 -32.53
N ASP A 831 -27.80 -10.28 -33.66
CA ASP A 831 -26.61 -10.08 -34.48
C ASP A 831 -26.35 -8.60 -34.80
N ILE A 832 -25.13 -8.14 -34.51
CA ILE A 832 -24.66 -6.84 -34.97
C ILE A 832 -24.30 -6.97 -36.45
N ILE A 833 -25.22 -6.57 -37.32
CA ILE A 833 -24.91 -6.21 -38.71
C ILE A 833 -24.24 -4.84 -38.68
N ILE A 834 -22.98 -4.80 -39.12
CA ILE A 834 -22.24 -3.57 -39.44
C ILE A 834 -22.64 -3.16 -40.85
N ASP A 835 -23.09 -1.93 -41.03
CA ASP A 835 -23.19 -1.31 -42.36
C ASP A 835 -22.14 -0.17 -42.47
N LEU A 836 -21.45 -0.12 -43.62
CA LEU A 836 -20.21 0.63 -43.90
C LEU A 836 -20.37 2.14 -43.93
#